data_AF-A0A4S8JID2-F1
#
_entry.id   AF-A0A4S8JID2-F1
#
_cell.length_a   1.000
_cell.length_b   1.000
_cell.length_c   1.000
_cell.angle_alpha   90.00
_cell.angle_beta   90.00
_cell.angle_gamma   90.00
#
_symmetry.space_group_name_H-M   'P 1'
#
loop_
_entity.id
_entity.type
_entity.pdbx_description
1 polymer ?
#
loop_
_entity_poly.entity_id
_entity_poly.type
_entity_poly.pdbx_seq_one_letter_code
_entity_poly.pdbx_strand_id
1 'polypeptide(L)'
;MEVENKHIIIKHAIDGLPTESDFELRSAPLVLSVAQGSKEVIVKNLFLSIDPYQLNRMKTSSSSQKTFAAAARIQPGQASFLLIIRIDAFGVGKVVVSGNEEFERDDVVVGLLAWEEYTVVRPGTTLTKVDPHEFPLSYHASILGTSGLTAYAGFYDICKPKKGEKVFVSAASGSVGSLVGQYAKLSGCYVVGCAGSKTKVDLLKEKLGFDDAFNYKEEPDLKSALRRYFPEGIDIYFDNVGSAMLDAAVANMNVFGRVAVCGAISEYADAGKRAALDMVDVIYKRITLRGFLSFDHLHVYAGFISSTSDHLRHGRMRAVEDISTGLESVPSAFAGLFRGDNVGKTLVQLTIVHRRNSLFHHPTEARQSITTPPDYTRDPNTPSLSLSVSLAQVTDSDSDSGASEPKAAGGAPSKAGGWWAMETKQPSPLPPPQQQRRRRKWVVPLLASFFISSLLISAFVFSSSSPFFAASSLSRQALLLLSFSQIPSPGGEEPHFVESKLRLPPPSGASARPVPRLAYLISGSAGDGGSIRRTLRALYHPANQYTLHLDLEASAAERLELATVIRDDPVYTRFGNVRVVARANLVTYRGPTMVSNTLHAAAILLKEGGDWDWFINLSASDYPLITQDDLLYTLSSLTRDLNFIEHTSDIGWKEYHRARPLIIDPGLYSMHKTDLFWVSEKRSMPTAFKLFTGSAWMMLSHQFIEFCLWGWDNLPRTVLMYYANFLSSPEGYFHTVICNIPEFRNTTVNHDLHFISWDNPPKQHPHFLTLDDFTRMVDSNAPFARKFGRDDPVLDKIDEALLGRDPDGFVPSAWCDTLKTNTSDDPHYTVRTVTELRPGAGAQRLNALITDLLSVDGFDEKHCI
;
A
#
# COMPACT_ATOMS: atom_id res chain seq x y z
N MET A 1 19.84 -2.03 -41.61
CA MET A 1 20.22 -3.40 -41.99
C MET A 1 18.94 -4.15 -42.29
N GLU A 2 18.86 -4.91 -43.38
CA GLU A 2 17.67 -5.74 -43.66
C GLU A 2 17.90 -7.16 -43.11
N VAL A 3 16.83 -7.79 -42.60
CA VAL A 3 16.83 -9.17 -42.10
C VAL A 3 15.56 -9.89 -42.57
N GLU A 4 15.64 -11.21 -42.67
CA GLU A 4 14.44 -12.05 -42.74
C GLU A 4 13.71 -12.01 -41.38
N ASN A 5 12.38 -11.89 -41.40
CA ASN A 5 11.51 -11.97 -40.25
C ASN A 5 10.41 -13.00 -40.50
N LYS A 6 10.53 -14.17 -39.87
CA LYS A 6 9.50 -15.20 -39.90
C LYS A 6 8.32 -14.82 -39.01
N HIS A 7 7.11 -15.16 -39.43
CA HIS A 7 5.87 -14.86 -38.74
C HIS A 7 4.81 -15.94 -39.01
N ILE A 8 3.92 -16.17 -38.02
CA ILE A 8 2.76 -17.05 -38.13
C ILE A 8 1.52 -16.21 -38.44
N ILE A 9 0.69 -16.69 -39.37
CA ILE A 9 -0.65 -16.16 -39.65
C ILE A 9 -1.73 -17.23 -39.52
N ILE A 10 -3.00 -16.82 -39.43
CA ILE A 10 -4.15 -17.70 -39.68
C ILE A 10 -4.52 -17.69 -41.16
N LYS A 11 -4.79 -18.87 -41.74
CA LYS A 11 -5.26 -19.02 -43.13
C LYS A 11 -6.75 -18.71 -43.28
N HIS A 12 -7.53 -19.02 -42.25
CA HIS A 12 -8.98 -18.82 -42.17
C HIS A 12 -9.39 -18.55 -40.72
N ALA A 13 -10.67 -18.25 -40.48
CA ALA A 13 -11.18 -18.03 -39.13
C ALA A 13 -11.45 -19.36 -38.42
N ILE A 14 -11.09 -19.46 -37.14
CA ILE A 14 -11.14 -20.71 -36.37
C ILE A 14 -12.32 -20.64 -35.38
N ASP A 15 -13.45 -21.22 -35.75
CA ASP A 15 -14.68 -21.22 -34.93
C ASP A 15 -14.85 -22.46 -34.02
N GLY A 16 -13.97 -23.46 -34.15
CA GLY A 16 -13.95 -24.70 -33.35
C GLY A 16 -12.62 -24.94 -32.62
N LEU A 17 -12.21 -26.21 -32.50
CA LEU A 17 -10.88 -26.56 -31.99
C LEU A 17 -9.80 -26.21 -33.02
N PRO A 18 -8.72 -25.48 -32.63
CA PRO A 18 -7.63 -25.16 -33.54
C PRO A 18 -6.76 -26.37 -33.89
N THR A 19 -6.26 -26.38 -35.11
CA THR A 19 -5.36 -27.39 -35.68
C THR A 19 -4.13 -26.72 -36.30
N GLU A 20 -3.03 -27.47 -36.46
CA GLU A 20 -1.80 -26.94 -37.09
C GLU A 20 -2.03 -26.52 -38.56
N SER A 21 -2.97 -27.17 -39.25
CA SER A 21 -3.38 -26.83 -40.62
C SER A 21 -3.97 -25.42 -40.76
N ASP A 22 -4.51 -24.84 -39.69
CA ASP A 22 -5.18 -23.53 -39.73
C ASP A 22 -4.18 -22.36 -39.84
N PHE A 23 -2.90 -22.63 -39.54
CA PHE A 23 -1.82 -21.66 -39.49
C PHE A 23 -0.85 -21.78 -40.68
N GLU A 24 -0.16 -20.69 -41.00
CA GLU A 24 0.90 -20.66 -42.00
C GLU A 24 2.13 -19.94 -41.45
N LEU A 25 3.31 -20.56 -41.61
CA LEU A 25 4.59 -19.90 -41.38
C LEU A 25 5.01 -19.18 -42.67
N ARG A 26 5.31 -17.89 -42.57
CA ARG A 26 5.80 -17.05 -43.68
C ARG A 26 7.05 -16.28 -43.28
N SER A 27 7.82 -15.87 -44.28
CA SER A 27 8.94 -14.95 -44.13
C SER A 27 8.65 -13.64 -44.86
N ALA A 28 9.08 -12.52 -44.31
CA ALA A 28 9.12 -11.22 -44.99
C ALA A 28 10.41 -10.47 -44.64
N PRO A 29 10.95 -9.61 -45.53
CA PRO A 29 12.06 -8.74 -45.19
C PRO A 29 11.61 -7.67 -44.18
N LEU A 30 12.48 -7.38 -43.21
CA LEU A 30 12.31 -6.31 -42.22
C LEU A 30 13.58 -5.45 -42.20
N VAL A 31 13.41 -4.13 -42.35
CA VAL A 31 14.52 -3.19 -42.16
C VAL A 31 14.66 -2.85 -40.68
N LEU A 32 15.80 -3.21 -40.09
CA LEU A 32 16.22 -2.80 -38.75
C LEU A 32 16.66 -1.33 -38.79
N SER A 33 15.69 -0.43 -38.85
CA SER A 33 15.79 1.03 -38.69
C SER A 33 14.40 1.61 -38.44
N VAL A 34 14.27 2.57 -37.52
CA VAL A 34 13.05 3.38 -37.36
C VAL A 34 13.19 4.71 -38.09
N ALA A 35 12.09 5.35 -38.45
CA ALA A 35 12.12 6.69 -39.03
C ALA A 35 12.59 7.74 -38.00
N GLN A 36 13.31 8.77 -38.46
CA GLN A 36 13.78 9.85 -37.58
C GLN A 36 12.58 10.58 -36.94
N GLY A 37 12.56 10.66 -35.60
CA GLY A 37 11.42 11.21 -34.84
C GLY A 37 10.26 10.22 -34.60
N SER A 38 10.31 8.98 -35.11
CA SER A 38 9.38 7.93 -34.71
C SER A 38 9.73 7.40 -33.32
N LYS A 39 8.74 7.22 -32.45
CA LYS A 39 8.88 6.55 -31.14
C LYS A 39 8.64 5.03 -31.22
N GLU A 40 8.82 4.43 -32.40
CA GLU A 40 8.76 2.98 -32.57
C GLU A 40 10.00 2.27 -31.96
N VAL A 41 9.82 1.01 -31.56
CA VAL A 41 10.88 0.16 -31.01
C VAL A 41 10.84 -1.18 -31.73
N ILE A 42 11.97 -1.61 -32.31
CA ILE A 42 12.10 -2.92 -32.96
C ILE A 42 12.69 -3.88 -31.94
N VAL A 43 11.87 -4.85 -31.52
CA VAL A 43 12.21 -5.87 -30.52
C VAL A 43 12.45 -7.20 -31.24
N LYS A 44 13.54 -7.89 -30.93
CA LYS A 44 13.72 -9.30 -31.27
C LYS A 44 13.05 -10.15 -30.19
N ASN A 45 12.12 -11.00 -30.59
CA ASN A 45 11.33 -11.80 -29.68
C ASN A 45 12.16 -13.00 -29.19
N LEU A 46 12.17 -13.26 -27.88
CA LEU A 46 12.95 -14.35 -27.25
C LEU A 46 12.04 -15.48 -26.74
N PHE A 47 10.96 -15.11 -26.06
CA PHE A 47 9.92 -16.01 -25.56
C PHE A 47 8.53 -15.46 -25.88
N LEU A 48 7.65 -16.30 -26.39
CA LEU A 48 6.24 -15.97 -26.65
C LEU A 48 5.31 -16.77 -25.75
N SER A 49 4.27 -16.08 -25.26
CA SER A 49 3.15 -16.63 -24.53
C SER A 49 2.12 -17.25 -25.47
N ILE A 50 1.63 -18.45 -25.12
CA ILE A 50 0.56 -19.14 -25.83
C ILE A 50 -0.64 -19.26 -24.89
N ASP A 51 -1.73 -18.54 -25.16
CA ASP A 51 -2.82 -18.34 -24.19
C ASP A 51 -4.22 -18.66 -24.74
N PRO A 52 -5.14 -19.22 -23.91
CA PRO A 52 -6.48 -19.63 -24.36
C PRO A 52 -7.33 -18.52 -24.98
N TYR A 53 -7.14 -17.26 -24.57
CA TYR A 53 -7.96 -16.15 -25.04
C TYR A 53 -7.74 -15.84 -26.55
N GLN A 54 -6.58 -16.22 -27.10
CA GLN A 54 -6.21 -15.89 -28.47
C GLN A 54 -7.16 -16.57 -29.49
N LEU A 55 -7.72 -17.74 -29.18
CA LEU A 55 -8.71 -18.41 -30.04
C LEU A 55 -9.95 -17.54 -30.28
N ASN A 56 -10.42 -16.83 -29.25
CA ASN A 56 -11.57 -15.93 -29.38
C ASN A 56 -11.28 -14.69 -30.26
N ARG A 57 -10.01 -14.39 -30.54
CA ARG A 57 -9.59 -13.40 -31.56
C ARG A 57 -9.61 -13.96 -32.98
N MET A 58 -9.38 -15.27 -33.14
CA MET A 58 -9.29 -15.96 -34.43
C MET A 58 -10.67 -16.38 -35.01
N LYS A 59 -11.70 -16.42 -34.17
CA LYS A 59 -13.11 -16.71 -34.56
C LYS A 59 -13.70 -15.75 -35.59
N THR A 60 -14.67 -16.24 -36.36
CA THR A 60 -15.55 -15.42 -37.20
C THR A 60 -16.37 -14.44 -36.37
N SER A 61 -16.81 -14.86 -35.18
CA SER A 61 -17.49 -13.99 -34.21
C SER A 61 -17.25 -14.47 -32.78
N SER A 62 -16.97 -13.54 -31.88
CA SER A 62 -17.00 -13.75 -30.43
C SER A 62 -17.52 -12.49 -29.74
N SER A 63 -18.26 -12.66 -28.65
CA SER A 63 -18.71 -11.53 -27.81
C SER A 63 -17.54 -10.68 -27.32
N SER A 64 -16.39 -11.31 -27.03
CA SER A 64 -15.16 -10.64 -26.58
C SER A 64 -14.56 -9.66 -27.61
N GLN A 65 -14.82 -9.85 -28.91
CA GLN A 65 -14.18 -9.07 -29.98
C GLN A 65 -14.59 -7.59 -30.00
N LYS A 66 -15.59 -7.21 -29.19
CA LYS A 66 -16.09 -5.84 -29.05
C LYS A 66 -15.97 -5.25 -27.64
N THR A 67 -15.44 -6.01 -26.67
CA THR A 67 -15.41 -5.58 -25.25
C THR A 67 -14.10 -4.93 -24.83
N PHE A 68 -12.97 -5.30 -25.44
CA PHE A 68 -11.65 -4.77 -25.08
C PHE A 68 -10.69 -4.79 -26.28
N ALA A 69 -9.77 -3.84 -26.35
CA ALA A 69 -8.85 -3.69 -27.50
C ALA A 69 -7.99 -4.93 -27.76
N ALA A 70 -7.39 -5.54 -26.72
CA ALA A 70 -6.57 -6.74 -26.88
C ALA A 70 -7.38 -8.02 -27.22
N ALA A 71 -8.71 -7.95 -27.18
CA ALA A 71 -9.61 -9.03 -27.60
C ALA A 71 -10.09 -8.88 -29.05
N ALA A 72 -9.68 -7.81 -29.76
CA ALA A 72 -10.09 -7.53 -31.13
C ALA A 72 -9.78 -8.69 -32.10
N ARG A 73 -10.67 -8.86 -33.08
CA ARG A 73 -10.63 -9.93 -34.09
C ARG A 73 -9.42 -9.79 -35.01
N ILE A 74 -8.69 -10.88 -35.20
CA ILE A 74 -7.62 -11.02 -36.19
C ILE A 74 -8.28 -11.39 -37.54
N GLN A 75 -7.88 -10.74 -38.63
CA GLN A 75 -8.39 -11.06 -39.96
C GLN A 75 -7.48 -12.06 -40.68
N PRO A 76 -8.01 -13.17 -41.22
CA PRO A 76 -7.27 -14.01 -42.16
C PRO A 76 -7.03 -13.26 -43.48
N GLY A 77 -5.82 -13.31 -44.02
CA GLY A 77 -5.51 -12.64 -45.30
C GLY A 77 -4.03 -12.45 -45.60
N GLN A 78 -3.73 -11.86 -46.75
CA GLN A 78 -2.36 -11.54 -47.16
C GLN A 78 -1.74 -10.43 -46.31
N ALA A 79 -0.45 -10.57 -46.00
CA ALA A 79 0.32 -9.60 -45.24
C ALA A 79 0.31 -8.23 -45.95
N SER A 80 -0.41 -7.27 -45.36
CA SER A 80 -0.46 -5.87 -45.76
C SER A 80 -0.24 -5.02 -44.51
N PHE A 81 0.30 -3.81 -44.66
CA PHE A 81 0.97 -3.03 -43.59
C PHE A 81 0.09 -2.58 -42.40
N LEU A 82 -1.19 -2.95 -42.35
CA LEU A 82 -2.13 -2.60 -41.28
C LEU A 82 -2.04 -3.51 -40.04
N LEU A 83 -2.48 -2.95 -38.92
CA LEU A 83 -2.41 -3.47 -37.55
C LEU A 83 -3.28 -4.73 -37.27
N ILE A 84 -3.86 -5.36 -38.28
CA ILE A 84 -5.08 -6.21 -38.16
C ILE A 84 -4.81 -7.71 -38.43
N ILE A 85 -3.61 -8.04 -38.91
CA ILE A 85 -3.25 -9.40 -39.41
C ILE A 85 -2.24 -10.12 -38.48
N ARG A 86 -1.55 -9.41 -37.57
CA ARG A 86 -0.64 -10.04 -36.61
C ARG A 86 -1.42 -10.82 -35.54
N ILE A 87 -0.83 -11.92 -35.08
CA ILE A 87 -1.30 -12.67 -33.90
C ILE A 87 -0.49 -12.16 -32.70
N ASP A 88 -1.01 -11.17 -31.98
CA ASP A 88 -0.30 -10.60 -30.84
C ASP A 88 -0.32 -11.55 -29.62
N ALA A 89 0.77 -11.53 -28.88
CA ALA A 89 1.03 -12.37 -27.71
C ALA A 89 1.86 -11.59 -26.68
N PHE A 90 1.68 -11.87 -25.39
CA PHE A 90 2.65 -11.41 -24.40
C PHE A 90 3.97 -12.15 -24.58
N GLY A 91 5.08 -11.51 -24.26
CA GLY A 91 6.38 -12.17 -24.39
C GLY A 91 7.53 -11.36 -23.83
N VAL A 92 8.71 -11.97 -23.89
CA VAL A 92 9.98 -11.35 -23.56
C VAL A 92 10.79 -11.20 -24.83
N GLY A 93 11.40 -10.04 -25.01
CA GLY A 93 12.22 -9.70 -26.17
C GLY A 93 13.45 -8.88 -25.80
N LYS A 94 14.26 -8.58 -26.81
CA LYS A 94 15.45 -7.73 -26.70
C LYS A 94 15.38 -6.59 -27.70
N VAL A 95 15.59 -5.35 -27.28
CA VAL A 95 15.55 -4.18 -28.17
C VAL A 95 16.73 -4.23 -29.14
N VAL A 96 16.46 -4.08 -30.44
CA VAL A 96 17.48 -4.08 -31.51
C VAL A 96 17.69 -2.67 -32.07
N VAL A 97 16.59 -1.91 -32.19
CA VAL A 97 16.57 -0.51 -32.61
C VAL A 97 15.47 0.19 -31.82
N SER A 98 15.69 1.43 -31.38
CA SER A 98 14.68 2.28 -30.76
C SER A 98 14.75 3.69 -31.33
N GLY A 99 13.59 4.33 -31.47
CA GLY A 99 13.46 5.78 -31.58
C GLY A 99 12.72 6.40 -30.38
N ASN A 100 12.40 5.60 -29.37
CA ASN A 100 11.91 6.09 -28.09
C ASN A 100 13.07 6.13 -27.08
N GLU A 101 13.36 7.31 -26.55
CA GLU A 101 14.44 7.59 -25.58
C GLU A 101 14.34 6.75 -24.30
N GLU A 102 13.15 6.23 -23.97
CA GLU A 102 12.93 5.31 -22.85
C GLU A 102 13.61 3.93 -23.04
N PHE A 103 13.95 3.54 -24.27
CA PHE A 103 14.49 2.22 -24.62
C PHE A 103 15.79 2.33 -25.41
N GLU A 104 16.83 1.67 -24.92
CA GLU A 104 18.14 1.58 -25.53
C GLU A 104 18.31 0.26 -26.27
N ARG A 105 19.32 0.19 -27.15
CA ARG A 105 19.69 -1.05 -27.81
C ARG A 105 20.17 -2.07 -26.77
N ASP A 106 19.83 -3.33 -27.00
CA ASP A 106 20.18 -4.49 -26.18
C ASP A 106 19.50 -4.53 -24.79
N ASP A 107 18.57 -3.61 -24.47
CA ASP A 107 17.61 -3.75 -23.36
C ASP A 107 16.81 -5.05 -23.44
N VAL A 108 16.52 -5.69 -22.29
CA VAL A 108 15.56 -6.80 -22.20
C VAL A 108 14.20 -6.24 -21.76
N VAL A 109 13.16 -6.60 -22.51
CA VAL A 109 11.83 -5.99 -22.41
C VAL A 109 10.73 -7.03 -22.41
N VAL A 110 9.63 -6.70 -21.74
CA VAL A 110 8.37 -7.46 -21.73
C VAL A 110 7.24 -6.58 -22.21
N GLY A 111 6.26 -7.17 -22.90
CA GLY A 111 5.13 -6.41 -23.43
C GLY A 111 4.26 -7.23 -24.37
N LEU A 112 3.44 -6.51 -25.14
CA LEU A 112 2.66 -7.09 -26.24
C LEU A 112 3.54 -7.17 -27.49
N LEU A 113 3.99 -8.38 -27.80
CA LEU A 113 4.75 -8.76 -28.99
C LEU A 113 3.80 -9.50 -29.95
N ALA A 114 4.31 -10.17 -30.98
CA ALA A 114 3.51 -11.04 -31.85
C ALA A 114 4.20 -12.37 -32.18
N TRP A 115 3.47 -13.29 -32.81
CA TRP A 115 3.98 -14.58 -33.30
C TRP A 115 4.93 -14.41 -34.52
N GLU A 116 6.06 -13.76 -34.29
CA GLU A 116 7.10 -13.41 -35.25
C GLU A 116 8.48 -13.32 -34.59
N GLU A 117 9.58 -13.36 -35.35
CA GLU A 117 10.95 -13.26 -34.81
C GLU A 117 11.31 -11.83 -34.35
N TYR A 118 10.77 -10.82 -35.02
CA TYR A 118 10.97 -9.40 -34.69
C TYR A 118 9.65 -8.63 -34.76
N THR A 119 9.28 -7.96 -33.66
CA THR A 119 8.09 -7.10 -33.59
C THR A 119 8.47 -5.62 -33.61
N VAL A 120 7.80 -4.86 -34.47
CA VAL A 120 7.83 -3.39 -34.47
C VAL A 120 6.74 -2.89 -33.52
N VAL A 121 7.15 -2.58 -32.29
CA VAL A 121 6.29 -2.03 -31.23
C VAL A 121 6.04 -0.55 -31.51
N ARG A 122 4.77 -0.15 -31.51
CA ARG A 122 4.34 1.23 -31.84
C ARG A 122 4.06 2.06 -30.58
N PRO A 123 4.18 3.40 -30.65
CA PRO A 123 3.88 4.29 -29.52
C PRO A 123 2.49 4.01 -28.92
N GLY A 124 2.41 4.00 -27.59
CA GLY A 124 1.19 3.64 -26.86
C GLY A 124 0.95 2.13 -26.67
N THR A 125 1.78 1.26 -27.24
CA THR A 125 1.78 -0.18 -26.92
C THR A 125 2.57 -0.41 -25.63
N THR A 126 2.06 -1.22 -24.70
CA THR A 126 2.76 -1.52 -23.44
C THR A 126 4.03 -2.32 -23.68
N LEU A 127 5.17 -1.71 -23.34
CA LEU A 127 6.50 -2.31 -23.28
C LEU A 127 7.17 -1.86 -21.98
N THR A 128 7.96 -2.70 -21.34
CA THR A 128 8.57 -2.43 -20.03
C THR A 128 9.91 -3.14 -19.91
N LYS A 129 10.96 -2.45 -19.44
CA LYS A 129 12.27 -3.06 -19.18
C LYS A 129 12.20 -4.02 -18.00
N VAL A 130 12.97 -5.10 -18.03
CA VAL A 130 13.15 -6.04 -16.91
C VAL A 130 14.63 -6.33 -16.69
N ASP A 131 15.03 -6.56 -15.44
CA ASP A 131 16.38 -7.03 -15.12
C ASP A 131 16.52 -8.49 -15.57
N PRO A 132 17.45 -8.82 -16.48
CA PRO A 132 17.65 -10.18 -16.97
C PRO A 132 18.43 -11.10 -16.01
N HIS A 133 18.83 -10.62 -14.84
CA HIS A 133 19.69 -11.34 -13.89
C HIS A 133 18.97 -11.93 -12.67
N GLU A 134 17.80 -11.41 -12.28
CA GLU A 134 17.10 -11.89 -11.06
C GLU A 134 16.45 -13.27 -11.26
N PHE A 135 15.80 -13.50 -12.40
CA PHE A 135 15.04 -14.72 -12.70
C PHE A 135 15.28 -15.22 -14.13
N PRO A 136 14.97 -16.49 -14.44
CA PRO A 136 14.94 -16.97 -15.82
C PRO A 136 14.00 -16.11 -16.68
N LEU A 137 14.43 -15.70 -17.87
CA LEU A 137 13.65 -14.78 -18.72
C LEU A 137 12.23 -15.31 -19.04
N SER A 138 12.04 -16.62 -19.11
CA SER A 138 10.72 -17.26 -19.28
C SER A 138 9.71 -16.83 -18.21
N TYR A 139 10.17 -16.56 -16.98
CA TYR A 139 9.30 -16.22 -15.85
C TYR A 139 8.51 -14.94 -16.08
N HIS A 140 9.06 -13.95 -16.79
CA HIS A 140 8.34 -12.72 -17.10
C HIS A 140 7.30 -12.88 -18.23
N ALA A 141 7.29 -14.02 -18.93
CA ALA A 141 6.16 -14.46 -19.78
C ALA A 141 5.23 -15.47 -19.07
N SER A 142 5.56 -15.94 -17.86
CA SER A 142 4.80 -16.93 -17.09
C SER A 142 4.35 -16.41 -15.71
N ILE A 143 5.08 -16.73 -14.64
CA ILE A 143 4.75 -16.48 -13.23
C ILE A 143 4.91 -15.02 -12.80
N LEU A 144 5.83 -14.27 -13.41
CA LEU A 144 5.95 -12.81 -13.26
C LEU A 144 5.25 -12.04 -14.40
N GLY A 145 4.70 -12.77 -15.37
CA GLY A 145 3.92 -12.23 -16.49
C GLY A 145 2.43 -12.08 -16.19
N THR A 146 1.64 -11.89 -17.25
CA THR A 146 0.18 -11.69 -17.18
C THR A 146 -0.55 -12.85 -16.48
N SER A 147 -0.09 -14.10 -16.64
CA SER A 147 -0.69 -15.26 -15.98
C SER A 147 -0.51 -15.23 -14.46
N GLY A 148 0.63 -14.75 -13.97
CA GLY A 148 0.87 -14.48 -12.55
C GLY A 148 -0.03 -13.37 -12.00
N LEU A 149 -0.13 -12.24 -12.69
CA LEU A 149 -1.01 -11.14 -12.31
C LEU A 149 -2.48 -11.58 -12.26
N THR A 150 -2.92 -12.38 -13.24
CA THR A 150 -4.28 -12.95 -13.27
C THR A 150 -4.55 -13.88 -12.08
N ALA A 151 -3.60 -14.73 -11.72
CA ALA A 151 -3.72 -15.58 -10.53
C ALA A 151 -3.76 -14.76 -9.23
N TYR A 152 -2.87 -13.78 -9.09
CA TYR A 152 -2.75 -12.94 -7.91
C TYR A 152 -4.01 -12.05 -7.71
N ALA A 153 -4.43 -11.33 -8.74
CA ALA A 153 -5.60 -10.45 -8.68
C ALA A 153 -6.91 -11.24 -8.51
N GLY A 154 -7.08 -12.33 -9.28
CA GLY A 154 -8.24 -13.20 -9.16
C GLY A 154 -8.36 -13.85 -7.79
N PHE A 155 -7.24 -14.25 -7.18
CA PHE A 155 -7.29 -14.81 -5.83
C PHE A 155 -7.46 -13.72 -4.77
N TYR A 156 -6.52 -12.77 -4.66
CA TYR A 156 -6.51 -11.83 -3.54
C TYR A 156 -7.55 -10.71 -3.60
N ASP A 157 -7.93 -10.19 -4.78
CA ASP A 157 -8.94 -9.12 -4.90
C ASP A 157 -10.32 -9.60 -5.39
N ILE A 158 -10.44 -10.68 -6.18
CA ILE A 158 -11.76 -11.22 -6.52
C ILE A 158 -12.26 -12.19 -5.44
N CYS A 159 -11.46 -13.18 -5.02
CA CYS A 159 -11.90 -14.15 -4.01
C CYS A 159 -11.75 -13.67 -2.55
N LYS A 160 -10.86 -12.71 -2.26
CA LYS A 160 -10.60 -12.16 -0.91
C LYS A 160 -10.50 -13.25 0.17
N PRO A 161 -9.48 -14.13 0.08
CA PRO A 161 -9.39 -15.37 0.83
C PRO A 161 -9.14 -15.14 2.32
N LYS A 162 -9.53 -16.14 3.13
CA LYS A 162 -9.16 -16.21 4.55
C LYS A 162 -8.49 -17.56 4.85
N LYS A 163 -7.59 -17.56 5.84
CA LYS A 163 -6.96 -18.77 6.36
C LYS A 163 -8.04 -19.78 6.81
N GLY A 164 -7.90 -21.04 6.40
CA GLY A 164 -8.86 -22.11 6.65
C GLY A 164 -10.01 -22.25 5.65
N GLU A 165 -10.21 -21.28 4.74
CA GLU A 165 -11.24 -21.42 3.69
C GLU A 165 -10.89 -22.53 2.67
N LYS A 166 -11.92 -23.10 2.06
CA LYS A 166 -11.86 -24.25 1.15
C LYS A 166 -11.92 -23.79 -0.30
N VAL A 167 -10.82 -24.00 -1.03
CA VAL A 167 -10.57 -23.46 -2.36
C VAL A 167 -10.57 -24.58 -3.39
N PHE A 168 -11.51 -24.54 -4.33
CA PHE A 168 -11.48 -25.37 -5.53
C PHE A 168 -10.87 -24.59 -6.71
N VAL A 169 -10.01 -25.24 -7.49
CA VAL A 169 -9.39 -24.67 -8.70
C VAL A 169 -9.62 -25.58 -9.90
N SER A 170 -10.28 -25.07 -10.95
CA SER A 170 -10.41 -25.80 -12.21
C SER A 170 -9.23 -25.53 -13.15
N ALA A 171 -8.90 -26.52 -14.00
CA ALA A 171 -7.67 -26.54 -14.79
C ALA A 171 -6.39 -26.27 -13.95
N ALA A 172 -6.33 -26.86 -12.76
CA ALA A 172 -5.34 -26.51 -11.74
C ALA A 172 -3.88 -26.75 -12.15
N SER A 173 -3.61 -27.67 -13.08
CA SER A 173 -2.26 -27.90 -13.64
C SER A 173 -1.89 -26.96 -14.79
N GLY A 174 -2.74 -25.98 -15.13
CA GLY A 174 -2.49 -24.97 -16.15
C GLY A 174 -1.92 -23.68 -15.56
N SER A 175 -1.45 -22.77 -16.42
CA SER A 175 -0.66 -21.59 -16.01
C SER A 175 -1.23 -20.71 -14.90
N VAL A 176 -2.54 -20.48 -14.86
CA VAL A 176 -3.16 -19.64 -13.82
C VAL A 176 -3.49 -20.48 -12.59
N GLY A 177 -4.15 -21.63 -12.79
CA GLY A 177 -4.58 -22.51 -11.71
C GLY A 177 -3.43 -23.02 -10.83
N SER A 178 -2.25 -23.29 -11.40
CA SER A 178 -1.09 -23.77 -10.64
C SER A 178 -0.50 -22.71 -9.72
N LEU A 179 -0.68 -21.43 -10.06
CA LEU A 179 -0.25 -20.29 -9.23
C LEU A 179 -1.31 -19.96 -8.19
N VAL A 180 -2.60 -19.98 -8.55
CA VAL A 180 -3.73 -19.81 -7.62
C VAL A 180 -3.67 -20.82 -6.48
N GLY A 181 -3.44 -22.10 -6.78
CA GLY A 181 -3.34 -23.13 -5.75
C GLY A 181 -2.17 -22.90 -4.79
N GLN A 182 -1.01 -22.50 -5.32
CA GLN A 182 0.15 -22.16 -4.49
C GLN A 182 -0.13 -20.93 -3.60
N TYR A 183 -0.74 -19.85 -4.12
CA TYR A 183 -1.18 -18.71 -3.32
C TYR A 183 -2.19 -19.10 -2.23
N ALA A 184 -3.11 -20.02 -2.54
CA ALA A 184 -4.09 -20.52 -1.59
C ALA A 184 -3.44 -21.36 -0.48
N LYS A 185 -2.48 -22.23 -0.81
CA LYS A 185 -1.67 -22.95 0.20
C LYS A 185 -0.87 -22.00 1.07
N LEU A 186 -0.23 -20.98 0.48
CA LEU A 186 0.52 -19.95 1.20
C LEU A 186 -0.37 -19.07 2.09
N SER A 187 -1.64 -18.90 1.72
CA SER A 187 -2.67 -18.23 2.53
C SER A 187 -3.27 -19.13 3.63
N GLY A 188 -2.80 -20.37 3.76
CA GLY A 188 -3.28 -21.34 4.74
C GLY A 188 -4.70 -21.86 4.46
N CYS A 189 -5.09 -21.94 3.19
CA CYS A 189 -6.34 -22.56 2.76
C CYS A 189 -6.19 -24.09 2.61
N TYR A 190 -7.32 -24.79 2.60
CA TYR A 190 -7.44 -26.16 2.06
C TYR A 190 -7.75 -26.06 0.56
N VAL A 191 -6.99 -26.76 -0.28
CA VAL A 191 -6.95 -26.52 -1.73
C VAL A 191 -7.04 -27.82 -2.51
N VAL A 192 -8.04 -27.92 -3.38
CA VAL A 192 -8.24 -29.06 -4.27
C VAL A 192 -8.23 -28.60 -5.72
N GLY A 193 -7.52 -29.34 -6.59
CA GLY A 193 -7.43 -29.05 -8.02
C GLY A 193 -8.07 -30.12 -8.89
N CYS A 194 -8.67 -29.75 -10.03
CA CYS A 194 -9.00 -30.73 -11.08
C CYS A 194 -8.06 -30.58 -12.29
N ALA A 195 -7.64 -31.72 -12.85
CA ALA A 195 -6.81 -31.78 -14.05
C ALA A 195 -7.26 -32.89 -15.01
N GLY A 196 -6.71 -32.94 -16.22
CA GLY A 196 -7.17 -33.83 -17.30
C GLY A 196 -6.33 -35.10 -17.55
N SER A 197 -5.48 -35.49 -16.60
CA SER A 197 -4.72 -36.76 -16.61
C SER A 197 -4.12 -37.04 -15.23
N LYS A 198 -3.82 -38.33 -14.93
CA LYS A 198 -3.15 -38.72 -13.67
C LYS A 198 -1.81 -37.98 -13.44
N THR A 199 -0.95 -37.87 -14.46
CA THR A 199 0.35 -37.15 -14.35
C THR A 199 0.18 -35.70 -13.86
N LYS A 200 -0.94 -35.06 -14.22
CA LYS A 200 -1.27 -33.69 -13.80
C LYS A 200 -1.88 -33.63 -12.40
N VAL A 201 -2.58 -34.67 -11.96
CA VAL A 201 -3.03 -34.86 -10.57
C VAL A 201 -1.84 -35.06 -9.63
N ASP A 202 -0.93 -35.97 -10.00
CA ASP A 202 0.27 -36.28 -9.23
C ASP A 202 1.15 -35.02 -9.06
N LEU A 203 1.36 -34.26 -10.15
CA LEU A 203 2.05 -32.96 -10.11
C LEU A 203 1.47 -31.98 -9.07
N LEU A 204 0.13 -31.88 -8.98
CA LEU A 204 -0.55 -30.94 -8.09
C LEU A 204 -0.29 -31.28 -6.63
N LYS A 205 -0.41 -32.56 -6.27
CA LYS A 205 -0.21 -33.03 -4.90
C LYS A 205 1.28 -33.06 -4.52
N GLU A 206 2.12 -33.70 -5.35
CA GLU A 206 3.53 -33.98 -5.02
C GLU A 206 4.46 -32.77 -5.15
N LYS A 207 4.20 -31.84 -6.08
CA LYS A 207 5.15 -30.75 -6.43
C LYS A 207 4.62 -29.34 -6.19
N LEU A 208 3.30 -29.16 -6.13
CA LEU A 208 2.63 -27.87 -5.95
C LEU A 208 1.88 -27.75 -4.61
N GLY A 209 1.86 -28.82 -3.80
CA GLY A 209 1.36 -28.80 -2.41
C GLY A 209 -0.16 -28.71 -2.26
N PHE A 210 -0.94 -29.02 -3.30
CA PHE A 210 -2.40 -29.15 -3.18
C PHE A 210 -2.73 -30.30 -2.21
N ASP A 211 -3.72 -30.11 -1.34
CA ASP A 211 -4.12 -31.12 -0.36
C ASP A 211 -4.74 -32.35 -1.06
N ASP A 212 -5.52 -32.11 -2.12
CA ASP A 212 -5.95 -33.16 -3.04
C ASP A 212 -6.08 -32.69 -4.50
N ALA A 213 -6.17 -33.63 -5.42
CA ALA A 213 -6.51 -33.37 -6.82
C ALA A 213 -7.13 -34.61 -7.49
N PHE A 214 -7.96 -34.39 -8.52
CA PHE A 214 -8.66 -35.46 -9.23
C PHE A 214 -8.64 -35.28 -10.76
N ASN A 215 -8.75 -36.40 -11.49
CA ASN A 215 -8.86 -36.38 -12.95
C ASN A 215 -10.32 -36.24 -13.35
N TYR A 216 -10.76 -35.05 -13.79
CA TYR A 216 -12.16 -34.79 -14.12
C TYR A 216 -12.69 -35.66 -15.29
N LYS A 217 -11.80 -36.27 -16.09
CA LYS A 217 -12.15 -37.18 -17.18
C LYS A 217 -12.50 -38.60 -16.73
N GLU A 218 -12.16 -38.96 -15.48
CA GLU A 218 -12.43 -40.28 -14.89
C GLU A 218 -13.66 -40.26 -13.95
N GLU A 219 -14.20 -39.08 -13.64
CA GLU A 219 -15.38 -38.90 -12.79
C GLU A 219 -16.70 -39.04 -13.58
N PRO A 220 -17.61 -39.96 -13.19
CA PRO A 220 -18.92 -40.09 -13.85
C PRO A 220 -19.93 -39.01 -13.43
N ASP A 221 -19.73 -38.37 -12.27
CA ASP A 221 -20.49 -37.21 -11.82
C ASP A 221 -19.59 -36.24 -11.04
N LEU A 222 -19.46 -35.02 -11.56
CA LEU A 222 -18.67 -33.95 -10.96
C LEU A 222 -19.28 -33.42 -9.64
N LYS A 223 -20.61 -33.48 -9.47
CA LYS A 223 -21.27 -33.02 -8.23
C LYS A 223 -20.95 -33.94 -7.06
N SER A 224 -20.99 -35.24 -7.29
CA SER A 224 -20.54 -36.24 -6.33
C SER A 224 -19.02 -36.20 -6.12
N ALA A 225 -18.22 -36.03 -7.19
CA ALA A 225 -16.76 -35.92 -7.08
C ALA A 225 -16.34 -34.79 -6.13
N LEU A 226 -16.84 -33.57 -6.36
CA LEU A 226 -16.53 -32.42 -5.51
C LEU A 226 -16.98 -32.62 -4.06
N ARG A 227 -18.12 -33.28 -3.81
CA ARG A 227 -18.57 -33.58 -2.45
C ARG A 227 -17.65 -34.54 -1.69
N ARG A 228 -16.91 -35.43 -2.37
CA ARG A 228 -15.93 -36.31 -1.71
C ARG A 228 -14.71 -35.54 -1.20
N TYR A 229 -14.25 -34.53 -1.95
CA TYR A 229 -13.11 -33.68 -1.58
C TYR A 229 -13.52 -32.48 -0.70
N PHE A 230 -14.79 -32.06 -0.77
CA PHE A 230 -15.36 -30.96 0.00
C PHE A 230 -16.62 -31.42 0.76
N PRO A 231 -16.48 -32.27 1.80
CA PRO A 231 -17.63 -32.79 2.57
C PRO A 231 -18.39 -31.68 3.33
N GLU A 232 -17.72 -30.56 3.63
CA GLU A 232 -18.30 -29.35 4.21
C GLU A 232 -18.31 -28.18 3.21
N GLY A 233 -18.37 -28.46 1.91
CA GLY A 233 -18.53 -27.48 0.84
C GLY A 233 -17.31 -26.62 0.48
N ILE A 234 -17.52 -25.75 -0.51
CA ILE A 234 -16.50 -24.91 -1.16
C ILE A 234 -16.73 -23.43 -0.84
N ASP A 235 -15.74 -22.75 -0.27
CA ASP A 235 -15.82 -21.31 0.07
C ASP A 235 -15.35 -20.41 -1.08
N ILE A 236 -14.42 -20.91 -1.90
CA ILE A 236 -13.87 -20.22 -3.08
C ILE A 236 -13.80 -21.21 -4.25
N TYR A 237 -14.32 -20.81 -5.40
CA TYR A 237 -14.02 -21.47 -6.67
C TYR A 237 -13.26 -20.51 -7.60
N PHE A 238 -12.10 -20.93 -8.08
CA PHE A 238 -11.39 -20.22 -9.15
C PHE A 238 -11.64 -20.94 -10.47
N ASP A 239 -12.45 -20.32 -11.34
CA ASP A 239 -12.93 -20.94 -12.57
C ASP A 239 -12.10 -20.53 -13.79
N ASN A 240 -11.46 -21.53 -14.39
CA ASN A 240 -10.77 -21.41 -15.68
C ASN A 240 -11.52 -22.16 -16.81
N VAL A 241 -12.62 -22.87 -16.50
CA VAL A 241 -13.21 -23.91 -17.36
C VAL A 241 -14.64 -23.61 -17.78
N GLY A 242 -15.50 -23.08 -16.90
CA GLY A 242 -16.92 -22.88 -17.14
C GLY A 242 -17.73 -24.18 -17.22
N SER A 243 -18.83 -24.16 -17.96
CA SER A 243 -19.68 -25.31 -18.28
C SER A 243 -20.07 -26.19 -17.07
N ALA A 244 -20.11 -27.52 -17.23
CA ALA A 244 -20.54 -28.47 -16.21
C ALA A 244 -19.69 -28.44 -14.92
N MET A 245 -18.43 -27.98 -14.98
CA MET A 245 -17.59 -27.84 -13.77
C MET A 245 -18.05 -26.66 -12.91
N LEU A 246 -18.49 -25.56 -13.52
CA LEU A 246 -19.04 -24.40 -12.82
C LEU A 246 -20.38 -24.72 -12.14
N ASP A 247 -21.26 -25.49 -12.80
CA ASP A 247 -22.48 -26.03 -12.19
C ASP A 247 -22.18 -27.00 -11.04
N ALA A 248 -21.20 -27.91 -11.21
CA ALA A 248 -20.81 -28.82 -10.16
C ALA A 248 -20.19 -28.13 -8.94
N ALA A 249 -19.43 -27.05 -9.16
CA ALA A 249 -18.87 -26.21 -8.11
C ALA A 249 -19.97 -25.48 -7.33
N VAL A 250 -20.83 -24.70 -7.99
CA VAL A 250 -21.91 -23.91 -7.34
C VAL A 250 -22.83 -24.80 -6.50
N ALA A 251 -23.19 -25.99 -7.01
CA ALA A 251 -23.99 -26.97 -6.28
C ALA A 251 -23.36 -27.43 -4.94
N ASN A 252 -22.02 -27.41 -4.83
CA ASN A 252 -21.27 -27.76 -3.62
C ASN A 252 -20.67 -26.54 -2.89
N MET A 253 -21.01 -25.31 -3.26
CA MET A 253 -20.52 -24.11 -2.58
C MET A 253 -21.23 -23.84 -1.24
N ASN A 254 -20.48 -23.22 -0.33
CA ASN A 254 -20.93 -22.74 0.96
C ASN A 254 -21.66 -21.40 0.88
N VAL A 255 -22.33 -21.05 1.97
CA VAL A 255 -22.99 -19.75 2.12
C VAL A 255 -21.95 -18.63 2.13
N PHE A 256 -22.19 -17.57 1.35
CA PHE A 256 -21.25 -16.49 1.02
C PHE A 256 -19.99 -16.94 0.26
N GLY A 257 -20.02 -18.12 -0.37
CA GLY A 257 -18.94 -18.57 -1.24
C GLY A 257 -18.72 -17.64 -2.46
N ARG A 258 -17.50 -17.59 -2.98
CA ARG A 258 -17.12 -16.68 -4.09
C ARG A 258 -16.57 -17.45 -5.29
N VAL A 259 -16.97 -17.06 -6.50
CA VAL A 259 -16.44 -17.56 -7.77
C VAL A 259 -15.69 -16.45 -8.50
N ALA A 260 -14.38 -16.60 -8.69
CA ALA A 260 -13.61 -15.80 -9.64
C ALA A 260 -13.70 -16.46 -11.02
N VAL A 261 -14.46 -15.86 -11.94
CA VAL A 261 -14.61 -16.35 -13.31
C VAL A 261 -13.47 -15.79 -14.15
N CYS A 262 -12.35 -16.50 -14.15
CA CYS A 262 -11.12 -16.14 -14.87
C CYS A 262 -11.16 -16.54 -16.35
N GLY A 263 -11.87 -17.63 -16.68
CA GLY A 263 -12.00 -18.10 -18.05
C GLY A 263 -12.99 -19.26 -18.18
N ALA A 264 -13.37 -19.54 -19.43
CA ALA A 264 -14.33 -20.59 -19.75
C ALA A 264 -13.79 -21.46 -20.91
N ILE A 265 -12.59 -22.05 -20.76
CA ILE A 265 -11.89 -22.69 -21.88
C ILE A 265 -12.70 -23.83 -22.55
N SER A 266 -13.59 -24.50 -21.80
CA SER A 266 -14.44 -25.55 -22.37
C SER A 266 -15.51 -25.01 -23.35
N GLU A 267 -15.86 -23.73 -23.26
CA GLU A 267 -16.82 -23.03 -24.10
C GLU A 267 -16.14 -22.31 -25.28
N TYR A 268 -14.79 -22.20 -25.26
CA TYR A 268 -14.04 -21.47 -26.30
C TYR A 268 -14.00 -22.21 -27.64
N ALA A 269 -14.03 -23.54 -27.66
CA ALA A 269 -14.09 -24.34 -28.89
C ALA A 269 -15.49 -24.93 -29.19
N ASP A 270 -16.45 -24.75 -28.27
CA ASP A 270 -17.82 -25.27 -28.37
C ASP A 270 -18.78 -24.36 -27.59
N ALA A 271 -19.40 -23.40 -28.29
CA ALA A 271 -20.32 -22.43 -27.68
C ALA A 271 -21.71 -23.00 -27.31
N GLY A 272 -21.94 -24.31 -27.56
CA GLY A 272 -23.11 -25.06 -27.12
C GLY A 272 -22.97 -25.59 -25.69
N LYS A 273 -21.73 -25.84 -25.23
CA LYS A 273 -21.43 -26.16 -23.83
C LYS A 273 -21.53 -24.89 -22.98
N ARG A 274 -22.40 -24.89 -21.96
CA ARG A 274 -22.62 -23.78 -21.01
C ARG A 274 -22.98 -24.31 -19.63
N ALA A 275 -22.74 -23.52 -18.59
CA ALA A 275 -23.15 -23.88 -17.22
C ALA A 275 -24.67 -23.76 -17.04
N ALA A 276 -25.30 -24.82 -16.52
CA ALA A 276 -26.73 -24.86 -16.21
C ALA A 276 -26.98 -24.55 -14.72
N LEU A 277 -26.53 -23.38 -14.27
CA LEU A 277 -26.54 -22.99 -12.85
C LEU A 277 -27.94 -23.00 -12.24
N ASP A 278 -28.08 -23.63 -11.06
CA ASP A 278 -29.24 -23.41 -10.22
C ASP A 278 -29.14 -22.03 -9.53
N MET A 279 -29.94 -21.08 -10.04
CA MET A 279 -30.01 -19.73 -9.50
C MET A 279 -30.71 -19.66 -8.14
N VAL A 280 -31.51 -20.66 -7.75
CA VAL A 280 -32.03 -20.78 -6.38
C VAL A 280 -30.85 -20.97 -5.43
N ASP A 281 -29.90 -21.82 -5.81
CA ASP A 281 -28.70 -22.09 -5.03
C ASP A 281 -27.81 -20.83 -4.94
N VAL A 282 -27.61 -20.09 -6.03
CA VAL A 282 -26.89 -18.80 -6.02
C VAL A 282 -27.55 -17.78 -5.07
N ILE A 283 -28.88 -17.64 -5.13
CA ILE A 283 -29.64 -16.71 -4.28
C ILE A 283 -29.59 -17.16 -2.81
N TYR A 284 -29.96 -18.39 -2.50
CA TYR A 284 -30.11 -18.85 -1.12
C TYR A 284 -28.77 -19.17 -0.45
N LYS A 285 -27.70 -19.49 -1.17
CA LYS A 285 -26.32 -19.50 -0.64
C LYS A 285 -25.66 -18.12 -0.67
N ARG A 286 -26.25 -17.10 -1.30
CA ARG A 286 -25.69 -15.74 -1.42
C ARG A 286 -24.29 -15.76 -2.08
N ILE A 287 -24.14 -16.55 -3.14
CA ILE A 287 -22.86 -16.75 -3.84
C ILE A 287 -22.53 -15.51 -4.68
N THR A 288 -21.29 -15.04 -4.60
CA THR A 288 -20.79 -13.99 -5.49
C THR A 288 -20.10 -14.63 -6.69
N LEU A 289 -20.66 -14.51 -7.90
CA LEU A 289 -19.95 -14.86 -9.15
C LEU A 289 -19.45 -13.58 -9.83
N ARG A 290 -18.14 -13.45 -10.00
CA ARG A 290 -17.52 -12.24 -10.58
C ARG A 290 -16.45 -12.59 -11.63
N GLY A 291 -16.68 -12.15 -12.86
CA GLY A 291 -15.64 -12.11 -13.89
C GLY A 291 -14.70 -10.91 -13.72
N PHE A 292 -13.49 -11.03 -14.24
CA PHE A 292 -12.46 -9.99 -14.18
C PHE A 292 -11.47 -10.11 -15.36
N LEU A 293 -10.74 -9.03 -15.67
CA LEU A 293 -9.60 -9.03 -16.58
C LEU A 293 -8.39 -8.47 -15.84
N SER A 294 -7.22 -9.10 -15.94
CA SER A 294 -6.02 -8.66 -15.19
C SER A 294 -5.53 -7.25 -15.53
N PHE A 295 -5.90 -6.72 -16.70
CA PHE A 295 -5.65 -5.32 -17.10
C PHE A 295 -6.37 -4.30 -16.21
N ASP A 296 -7.52 -4.64 -15.64
CA ASP A 296 -8.28 -3.76 -14.74
C ASP A 296 -7.68 -3.76 -13.30
N HIS A 297 -6.80 -4.72 -13.01
CA HIS A 297 -6.19 -4.94 -11.69
C HIS A 297 -4.71 -4.54 -11.62
N LEU A 298 -4.24 -3.65 -12.51
CA LEU A 298 -2.88 -3.10 -12.45
C LEU A 298 -2.56 -2.40 -11.10
N HIS A 299 -3.57 -1.99 -10.34
CA HIS A 299 -3.41 -1.45 -9.00
C HIS A 299 -2.79 -2.43 -7.98
N VAL A 300 -2.89 -3.76 -8.20
CA VAL A 300 -2.17 -4.75 -7.37
C VAL A 300 -0.81 -5.16 -7.94
N TYR A 301 -0.39 -4.65 -9.10
CA TYR A 301 0.80 -5.12 -9.82
C TYR A 301 2.10 -5.03 -9.00
N ALA A 302 2.30 -3.95 -8.23
CA ALA A 302 3.47 -3.80 -7.37
C ALA A 302 3.51 -4.84 -6.23
N GLY A 303 2.35 -5.13 -5.62
CA GLY A 303 2.21 -6.18 -4.60
C GLY A 303 2.42 -7.58 -5.19
N PHE A 304 1.85 -7.83 -6.37
CA PHE A 304 2.06 -9.04 -7.16
C PHE A 304 3.54 -9.29 -7.42
N ILE A 305 4.27 -8.36 -8.04
CA ILE A 305 5.71 -8.54 -8.34
C ILE A 305 6.51 -8.75 -7.05
N SER A 306 6.31 -7.92 -6.02
CA SER A 306 7.03 -8.04 -4.75
C SER A 306 6.82 -9.41 -4.07
N SER A 307 5.57 -9.82 -3.89
CA SER A 307 5.19 -11.09 -3.26
C SER A 307 5.67 -12.30 -4.09
N THR A 308 5.43 -12.29 -5.40
CA THR A 308 5.78 -13.43 -6.28
C THR A 308 7.29 -13.62 -6.38
N SER A 309 8.04 -12.53 -6.55
CA SER A 309 9.50 -12.59 -6.57
C SER A 309 10.07 -13.07 -5.23
N ASP A 310 9.53 -12.65 -4.08
CA ASP A 310 9.99 -13.20 -2.80
C ASP A 310 9.67 -14.70 -2.65
N HIS A 311 8.45 -15.11 -3.00
CA HIS A 311 8.08 -16.53 -2.95
C HIS A 311 8.96 -17.39 -3.89
N LEU A 312 9.37 -16.85 -5.03
CA LEU A 312 10.33 -17.49 -5.93
C LEU A 312 11.75 -17.56 -5.34
N ARG A 313 12.31 -16.44 -4.85
CA ARG A 313 13.65 -16.39 -4.21
C ARG A 313 13.75 -17.39 -3.05
N HIS A 314 12.66 -17.55 -2.30
CA HIS A 314 12.57 -18.47 -1.17
C HIS A 314 12.13 -19.90 -1.51
N GLY A 315 11.92 -20.23 -2.80
CA GLY A 315 11.47 -21.56 -3.24
C GLY A 315 10.06 -21.96 -2.76
N ARG A 316 9.30 -20.99 -2.21
CA ARG A 316 7.93 -21.14 -1.70
C ARG A 316 6.89 -21.23 -2.82
N MET A 317 7.22 -20.71 -4.00
CA MET A 317 6.49 -20.94 -5.25
C MET A 317 7.41 -21.52 -6.32
N ARG A 318 6.81 -22.23 -7.26
CA ARG A 318 7.47 -22.87 -8.40
C ARG A 318 6.75 -22.49 -9.68
N ALA A 319 7.50 -22.00 -10.66
CA ALA A 319 7.02 -21.92 -12.04
C ALA A 319 6.87 -23.35 -12.59
N VAL A 320 5.80 -23.58 -13.36
CA VAL A 320 5.63 -24.78 -14.18
C VAL A 320 5.52 -24.30 -15.62
N GLU A 321 6.52 -24.60 -16.43
CA GLU A 321 6.66 -24.10 -17.80
C GLU A 321 6.80 -25.27 -18.78
N ASP A 322 6.10 -25.17 -19.89
CA ASP A 322 6.08 -26.11 -21.00
C ASP A 322 6.60 -25.35 -22.23
N ILE A 323 7.89 -25.50 -22.51
CA ILE A 323 8.63 -24.62 -23.42
C ILE A 323 8.97 -25.38 -24.70
N SER A 324 8.22 -25.10 -25.76
CA SER A 324 8.57 -25.52 -27.12
C SER A 324 9.66 -24.59 -27.70
N THR A 325 10.41 -25.05 -28.70
CA THR A 325 11.50 -24.29 -29.33
C THR A 325 11.23 -24.09 -30.82
N GLY A 326 11.56 -22.90 -31.35
CA GLY A 326 11.36 -22.52 -32.75
C GLY A 326 9.97 -21.95 -33.02
N LEU A 327 9.86 -20.94 -33.88
CA LEU A 327 8.59 -20.27 -34.21
C LEU A 327 7.60 -21.25 -34.85
N GLU A 328 8.12 -22.19 -35.63
CA GLU A 328 7.45 -23.33 -36.24
C GLU A 328 6.67 -24.22 -35.24
N SER A 329 7.02 -24.20 -33.95
CA SER A 329 6.30 -24.97 -32.91
C SER A 329 5.02 -24.29 -32.41
N VAL A 330 4.84 -22.99 -32.66
CA VAL A 330 3.71 -22.18 -32.16
C VAL A 330 2.33 -22.78 -32.50
N PRO A 331 2.03 -23.21 -33.75
CA PRO A 331 0.73 -23.82 -34.08
C PRO A 331 0.44 -25.10 -33.29
N SER A 332 1.45 -25.95 -33.08
CA SER A 332 1.29 -27.22 -32.37
C SER A 332 1.11 -27.01 -30.86
N ALA A 333 1.90 -26.09 -30.28
CA ALA A 333 1.75 -25.66 -28.89
C ALA A 333 0.38 -25.05 -28.61
N PHE A 334 -0.16 -24.25 -29.53
CA PHE A 334 -1.50 -23.66 -29.42
C PHE A 334 -2.62 -24.69 -29.59
N ALA A 335 -2.51 -25.64 -30.53
CA ALA A 335 -3.47 -26.72 -30.67
C ALA A 335 -3.47 -27.67 -29.45
N GLY A 336 -2.28 -28.00 -28.92
CA GLY A 336 -2.11 -28.86 -27.75
C GLY A 336 -2.68 -28.27 -26.45
N LEU A 337 -2.67 -26.95 -26.31
CA LEU A 337 -3.33 -26.23 -25.22
C LEU A 337 -4.82 -26.59 -25.09
N PHE A 338 -5.55 -26.69 -26.22
CA PHE A 338 -7.00 -27.00 -26.22
C PHE A 338 -7.31 -28.49 -26.11
N ARG A 339 -6.38 -29.37 -26.51
CA ARG A 339 -6.44 -30.80 -26.18
C ARG A 339 -6.15 -31.07 -24.70
N GLY A 340 -5.48 -30.11 -24.05
CA GLY A 340 -4.99 -30.25 -22.68
C GLY A 340 -3.78 -31.17 -22.61
N ASP A 341 -2.88 -31.07 -23.59
CA ASP A 341 -1.59 -31.79 -23.61
C ASP A 341 -0.63 -31.13 -22.60
N ASN A 342 -0.54 -29.79 -22.64
CA ASN A 342 0.46 -28.96 -21.97
C ASN A 342 0.48 -29.04 -20.43
N VAL A 343 1.64 -28.87 -19.79
CA VAL A 343 1.79 -28.90 -18.32
C VAL A 343 2.30 -27.56 -17.80
N GLY A 344 1.42 -26.75 -17.19
CA GLY A 344 1.75 -25.41 -16.70
C GLY A 344 1.52 -24.30 -17.74
N LYS A 345 2.48 -23.38 -17.86
CA LYS A 345 2.49 -22.31 -18.87
C LYS A 345 3.10 -22.81 -20.18
N THR A 346 2.29 -22.82 -21.24
CA THR A 346 2.81 -22.99 -22.60
C THR A 346 3.56 -21.74 -23.06
N LEU A 347 4.85 -21.91 -23.37
CA LEU A 347 5.72 -20.89 -23.96
C LEU A 347 6.37 -21.43 -25.24
N VAL A 348 6.80 -20.53 -26.11
CA VAL A 348 7.71 -20.85 -27.21
C VAL A 348 8.97 -20.00 -27.13
N GLN A 349 10.14 -20.65 -27.10
CA GLN A 349 11.44 -20.01 -27.18
C GLN A 349 11.89 -19.86 -28.64
N LEU A 350 12.14 -18.63 -29.08
CA LEU A 350 12.49 -18.29 -30.47
C LEU A 350 13.99 -18.16 -30.73
N THR A 351 14.80 -17.96 -29.68
CA THR A 351 16.25 -17.80 -29.83
C THR A 351 16.99 -18.44 -28.65
N ILE A 352 18.03 -19.21 -28.95
CA ILE A 352 18.91 -19.80 -27.94
C ILE A 352 19.80 -18.70 -27.36
N VAL A 353 19.37 -18.12 -26.24
CA VAL A 353 20.16 -17.18 -25.45
C VAL A 353 21.41 -17.91 -24.94
N HIS A 354 22.56 -17.61 -25.55
CA HIS A 354 23.83 -18.19 -25.13
C HIS A 354 24.18 -17.68 -23.72
N ARG A 355 24.19 -18.58 -22.73
CA ARG A 355 24.73 -18.28 -21.40
C ARG A 355 26.21 -17.94 -21.55
N ARG A 356 26.59 -16.68 -21.31
CA ARG A 356 27.96 -16.36 -20.88
C ARG A 356 28.12 -16.82 -19.44
N ASN A 357 29.21 -17.50 -19.13
CA ASN A 357 29.47 -18.03 -17.80
C ASN A 357 29.58 -16.91 -16.76
N SER A 358 28.68 -16.89 -15.79
CA SER A 358 28.92 -16.28 -14.48
C SER A 358 29.31 -17.38 -13.48
N LEU A 359 30.27 -17.08 -12.61
CA LEU A 359 30.86 -18.06 -11.70
C LEU A 359 30.05 -18.19 -10.40
N PHE A 360 29.03 -19.05 -10.41
CA PHE A 360 28.43 -19.60 -9.19
C PHE A 360 28.28 -21.12 -9.29
N HIS A 361 29.07 -21.85 -8.50
CA HIS A 361 28.89 -23.28 -8.30
C HIS A 361 27.77 -23.54 -7.28
N HIS A 362 26.69 -24.17 -7.71
CA HIS A 362 25.94 -25.08 -6.84
C HIS A 362 26.38 -26.53 -7.12
N PRO A 363 26.50 -27.40 -6.11
CA PRO A 363 26.91 -28.79 -6.34
C PRO A 363 25.81 -29.56 -7.07
N THR A 364 26.15 -30.15 -8.22
CA THR A 364 25.32 -31.21 -8.83
C THR A 364 25.58 -32.53 -8.12
N GLU A 365 24.55 -33.13 -7.53
CA GLU A 365 24.65 -34.49 -6.98
C GLU A 365 24.97 -35.49 -8.09
N ALA A 366 26.01 -36.29 -7.88
CA ALA A 366 26.45 -37.29 -8.85
C ALA A 366 25.61 -38.57 -8.72
N ARG A 367 25.01 -38.99 -9.84
CA ARG A 367 24.18 -40.19 -9.92
C ARG A 367 25.05 -41.46 -9.90
N GLN A 368 25.17 -42.11 -8.75
CA GLN A 368 25.68 -43.49 -8.64
C GLN A 368 24.66 -44.39 -7.91
N SER A 369 24.52 -45.61 -8.41
CA SER A 369 23.72 -46.70 -7.84
C SER A 369 24.57 -47.61 -6.96
N ILE A 370 24.00 -48.27 -5.94
CA ILE A 370 24.23 -49.70 -5.62
C ILE A 370 23.31 -50.17 -4.45
N THR A 371 22.84 -51.42 -4.59
CA THR A 371 22.12 -52.38 -3.71
C THR A 371 21.67 -52.08 -2.25
N THR A 372 20.56 -52.74 -1.88
CA THR A 372 20.05 -53.04 -0.51
C THR A 372 20.51 -54.44 -0.01
N PRO A 373 20.07 -54.95 1.17
CA PRO A 373 20.11 -54.45 2.55
C PRO A 373 20.92 -55.45 3.47
N PRO A 374 20.79 -55.55 4.82
CA PRO A 374 19.60 -56.09 5.54
C PRO A 374 19.30 -55.46 6.94
N ASP A 375 18.30 -56.01 7.66
CA ASP A 375 17.82 -55.62 8.99
C ASP A 375 18.78 -55.85 10.17
N TYR A 376 18.50 -55.21 11.32
CA TYR A 376 18.27 -55.95 12.58
C TYR A 376 17.37 -55.21 13.59
N THR A 377 16.87 -55.94 14.59
CA THR A 377 15.80 -55.53 15.54
C THR A 377 16.31 -54.81 16.81
N ARG A 378 15.36 -54.28 17.61
CA ARG A 378 15.59 -53.70 18.94
C ARG A 378 14.86 -54.52 20.01
N ASP A 379 15.55 -54.82 21.11
CA ASP A 379 15.03 -55.55 22.28
C ASP A 379 14.83 -54.57 23.48
N PRO A 380 13.74 -54.67 24.28
CA PRO A 380 13.46 -53.71 25.36
C PRO A 380 13.64 -54.31 26.77
N ASN A 381 14.53 -53.75 27.60
CA ASN A 381 14.63 -54.15 29.02
C ASN A 381 15.25 -53.10 29.96
N THR A 382 14.83 -53.18 31.23
CA THR A 382 15.45 -52.59 32.45
C THR A 382 15.46 -51.05 32.64
N PRO A 383 15.41 -50.54 33.89
CA PRO A 383 14.22 -49.74 34.25
C PRO A 383 14.45 -48.44 35.06
N SER A 384 13.34 -47.91 35.57
CA SER A 384 13.17 -46.67 36.34
C SER A 384 13.86 -46.61 37.70
N LEU A 385 14.04 -45.36 38.18
CA LEU A 385 14.17 -45.01 39.59
C LEU A 385 13.13 -43.93 39.94
N SER A 386 12.52 -44.06 41.12
CA SER A 386 11.53 -43.14 41.67
C SER A 386 11.96 -42.64 43.05
N LEU A 387 11.48 -41.47 43.45
CA LEU A 387 11.47 -41.03 44.85
C LEU A 387 10.36 -40.00 45.07
N SER A 388 9.82 -39.97 46.29
CA SER A 388 8.64 -39.20 46.70
C SER A 388 8.84 -38.60 48.10
N VAL A 389 8.15 -37.49 48.39
CA VAL A 389 7.79 -36.90 49.71
C VAL A 389 7.30 -35.45 49.48
N SER A 390 6.50 -34.77 50.31
CA SER A 390 5.26 -35.10 51.06
C SER A 390 4.94 -33.96 52.06
N LEU A 391 3.78 -33.29 51.91
CA LEU A 391 2.99 -32.50 52.89
C LEU A 391 3.64 -31.50 53.88
N ALA A 392 3.16 -30.24 53.84
CA ALA A 392 2.42 -29.51 54.91
C ALA A 392 2.01 -28.12 54.33
N GLN A 393 0.81 -27.52 54.40
CA GLN A 393 -0.43 -27.58 55.20
C GLN A 393 -0.50 -26.74 56.51
N VAL A 394 -0.97 -25.49 56.34
CA VAL A 394 -1.73 -24.56 57.25
C VAL A 394 -2.49 -23.60 56.28
N THR A 395 -3.70 -23.00 56.44
CA THR A 395 -4.66 -22.63 57.52
C THR A 395 -4.23 -21.46 58.44
N ASP A 396 -5.06 -20.52 58.91
CA ASP A 396 -6.48 -20.08 58.69
C ASP A 396 -6.66 -18.66 59.35
N SER A 397 -7.69 -17.79 59.18
CA SER A 397 -8.95 -17.71 58.41
C SER A 397 -9.49 -16.23 58.37
N ASP A 398 -10.65 -16.00 57.74
CA ASP A 398 -11.61 -14.85 57.76
C ASP A 398 -11.48 -13.68 58.78
N SER A 399 -11.93 -12.46 58.39
CA SER A 399 -13.19 -11.81 58.90
C SER A 399 -13.38 -10.34 58.44
N ASP A 400 -14.43 -9.65 58.94
CA ASP A 400 -15.23 -8.60 58.27
C ASP A 400 -15.16 -7.19 58.97
N SER A 401 -15.95 -6.21 58.48
CA SER A 401 -16.23 -4.84 58.98
C SER A 401 -15.28 -3.69 58.54
N GLY A 402 -15.69 -2.42 58.47
CA GLY A 402 -17.06 -1.85 58.54
C GLY A 402 -17.16 -0.32 58.75
N ALA A 403 -17.98 0.35 57.93
CA ALA A 403 -18.60 1.69 58.10
C ALA A 403 -17.75 2.98 58.35
N SER A 404 -18.03 4.05 57.57
CA SER A 404 -18.56 5.35 58.09
C SER A 404 -18.72 6.44 57.00
N GLU A 405 -19.60 7.42 57.26
CA GLU A 405 -19.87 8.63 56.46
C GLU A 405 -19.63 9.87 57.36
N PRO A 406 -19.30 11.06 56.82
CA PRO A 406 -20.14 12.22 57.16
C PRO A 406 -20.39 13.22 56.00
N LYS A 407 -21.21 14.25 56.27
CA LYS A 407 -21.88 15.14 55.31
C LYS A 407 -21.54 16.64 55.49
N ALA A 408 -22.06 17.45 54.53
CA ALA A 408 -22.42 18.88 54.64
C ALA A 408 -21.25 19.90 54.52
N ALA A 409 -21.42 21.17 54.12
CA ALA A 409 -22.52 21.94 53.50
C ALA A 409 -21.86 22.94 52.49
N GLY A 410 -22.49 23.78 51.65
CA GLY A 410 -23.86 24.33 51.52
C GLY A 410 -23.74 25.84 51.21
N GLY A 411 -24.66 26.45 50.44
CA GLY A 411 -24.69 27.91 50.25
C GLY A 411 -25.09 28.43 48.86
N ALA A 412 -26.07 29.33 48.86
CA ALA A 412 -26.39 30.33 47.82
C ALA A 412 -26.62 31.66 48.56
N PRO A 413 -26.61 32.88 47.95
CA PRO A 413 -27.63 33.25 46.95
C PRO A 413 -27.32 34.41 45.92
N SER A 414 -27.93 34.30 44.74
CA SER A 414 -28.71 35.34 43.99
C SER A 414 -28.25 36.81 43.79
N LYS A 415 -28.70 37.39 42.63
CA LYS A 415 -28.97 38.82 42.31
C LYS A 415 -27.77 39.74 41.98
N ALA A 416 -27.91 40.83 41.20
CA ALA A 416 -28.90 41.20 40.16
C ALA A 416 -28.49 42.48 39.38
N GLY A 417 -29.01 42.66 38.15
CA GLY A 417 -29.07 43.93 37.40
C GLY A 417 -27.83 44.28 36.55
N GLY A 418 -27.92 45.09 35.48
CA GLY A 418 -29.12 45.58 34.75
C GLY A 418 -29.00 47.02 34.19
N TRP A 419 -29.85 47.36 33.22
CA TRP A 419 -30.08 48.69 32.59
C TRP A 419 -28.99 49.13 31.57
N TRP A 420 -29.27 49.33 30.26
CA TRP A 420 -30.18 50.26 29.51
C TRP A 420 -29.54 51.66 29.29
N ALA A 421 -29.62 52.36 28.14
CA ALA A 421 -30.15 52.08 26.78
C ALA A 421 -29.82 53.20 25.75
N MET A 422 -30.35 53.03 24.51
CA MET A 422 -30.79 54.05 23.51
C MET A 422 -29.84 54.56 22.39
N GLU A 423 -30.36 54.93 21.19
CA GLU A 423 -31.78 54.92 20.72
C GLU A 423 -32.11 53.75 19.73
N THR A 424 -32.57 53.82 18.46
CA THR A 424 -32.93 54.93 17.53
C THR A 424 -34.07 54.57 16.55
N LYS A 425 -34.90 55.58 16.24
CA LYS A 425 -35.93 55.77 15.18
C LYS A 425 -35.71 55.15 13.77
N GLN A 426 -36.70 54.95 12.86
CA GLN A 426 -38.20 54.84 12.81
C GLN A 426 -38.65 54.78 11.30
N PRO A 427 -39.95 54.83 10.84
CA PRO A 427 -41.27 54.50 11.44
C PRO A 427 -42.34 53.78 10.52
N SER A 428 -43.18 52.91 11.12
CA SER A 428 -44.68 52.86 10.98
C SER A 428 -45.38 52.41 9.65
N PRO A 429 -46.74 52.26 9.57
CA PRO A 429 -47.80 52.24 10.62
C PRO A 429 -48.92 51.14 10.52
N LEU A 430 -49.31 50.54 11.67
CA LEU A 430 -50.69 50.36 12.23
C LEU A 430 -51.80 49.55 11.45
N PRO A 431 -52.98 49.20 12.02
CA PRO A 431 -53.56 49.46 13.37
C PRO A 431 -53.92 48.14 14.17
N PRO A 432 -55.01 47.97 14.98
CA PRO A 432 -54.84 47.63 16.41
C PRO A 432 -55.54 46.32 16.92
N PRO A 433 -55.28 45.89 18.18
CA PRO A 433 -55.86 44.66 18.76
C PRO A 433 -57.05 44.87 19.72
N GLN A 434 -57.89 43.83 19.89
CA GLN A 434 -58.81 43.65 21.02
C GLN A 434 -58.77 42.21 21.57
N GLN A 435 -59.32 41.99 22.77
CA GLN A 435 -58.96 40.87 23.64
C GLN A 435 -60.14 39.93 23.96
N GLN A 436 -59.85 38.63 24.18
CA GLN A 436 -60.73 37.57 24.72
C GLN A 436 -61.98 37.20 23.85
N ARG A 437 -62.26 35.94 23.51
CA ARG A 437 -62.48 34.77 24.39
C ARG A 437 -62.53 33.47 23.56
N ARG A 438 -62.11 32.32 24.15
CA ARG A 438 -62.60 30.91 23.94
C ARG A 438 -62.95 30.48 22.48
N ARG A 439 -62.48 29.35 21.94
CA ARG A 439 -62.49 27.98 22.53
C ARG A 439 -61.82 26.96 21.59
N ARG A 440 -61.40 25.82 22.16
CA ARG A 440 -60.96 24.56 21.52
C ARG A 440 -61.54 24.29 20.10
N LYS A 441 -60.65 24.14 19.09
CA LYS A 441 -60.99 23.50 17.78
C LYS A 441 -59.91 22.55 17.24
N TRP A 442 -58.62 22.74 17.56
CA TRP A 442 -57.51 21.96 16.99
C TRP A 442 -57.19 20.62 17.69
N VAL A 443 -57.74 20.34 18.87
CA VAL A 443 -57.37 19.13 19.65
C VAL A 443 -57.87 17.83 19.00
N VAL A 444 -59.06 17.85 18.38
CA VAL A 444 -59.69 16.66 17.76
C VAL A 444 -58.89 16.10 16.58
N PRO A 445 -58.51 16.89 15.53
CA PRO A 445 -57.69 16.35 14.43
C PRO A 445 -56.30 15.89 14.87
N LEU A 446 -55.73 16.51 15.92
CA LEU A 446 -54.41 16.15 16.45
C LEU A 446 -54.42 14.79 17.15
N LEU A 447 -55.48 14.49 17.92
CA LEU A 447 -55.68 13.17 18.52
C LEU A 447 -56.01 12.10 17.46
N ALA A 448 -56.79 12.42 16.42
CA ALA A 448 -57.08 11.49 15.33
C ALA A 448 -55.81 11.10 14.55
N SER A 449 -54.94 12.08 14.26
CA SER A 449 -53.60 11.85 13.69
C SER A 449 -52.76 10.88 14.55
N PHE A 450 -52.73 11.11 15.87
CA PHE A 450 -51.96 10.27 16.78
C PHE A 450 -52.48 8.82 16.86
N PHE A 451 -53.81 8.63 16.84
CA PHE A 451 -54.42 7.30 16.80
C PHE A 451 -54.12 6.56 15.48
N ILE A 452 -54.22 7.23 14.33
CA ILE A 452 -53.92 6.62 13.02
C ILE A 452 -52.44 6.23 12.93
N SER A 453 -51.53 7.09 13.40
CA SER A 453 -50.10 6.79 13.47
C SER A 453 -49.81 5.57 14.36
N SER A 454 -50.39 5.53 15.57
CA SER A 454 -50.25 4.40 16.51
C SER A 454 -50.80 3.09 15.91
N LEU A 455 -51.92 3.14 15.19
CA LEU A 455 -52.51 1.97 14.54
C LEU A 455 -51.59 1.41 13.45
N LEU A 456 -51.03 2.27 12.60
CA LEU A 456 -50.10 1.89 11.53
C LEU A 456 -48.81 1.29 12.09
N ILE A 457 -48.25 1.87 13.16
CA ILE A 457 -47.07 1.33 13.85
C ILE A 457 -47.39 -0.05 14.44
N SER A 458 -48.55 -0.22 15.08
CA SER A 458 -48.96 -1.51 15.65
C SER A 458 -49.14 -2.60 14.58
N ALA A 459 -49.69 -2.25 13.42
CA ALA A 459 -49.85 -3.17 12.30
C ALA A 459 -48.50 -3.64 11.72
N PHE A 460 -47.50 -2.75 11.66
CA PHE A 460 -46.16 -3.05 11.16
C PHE A 460 -45.36 -3.96 12.12
N VAL A 461 -45.58 -3.79 13.43
CA VAL A 461 -44.99 -4.67 14.46
C VAL A 461 -45.65 -6.05 14.47
N PHE A 462 -46.97 -6.14 14.26
CA PHE A 462 -47.67 -7.44 14.25
C PHE A 462 -47.54 -8.24 12.95
N SER A 463 -47.12 -7.65 11.83
CA SER A 463 -46.85 -8.37 10.58
C SER A 463 -45.45 -9.00 10.50
N SER A 464 -44.57 -8.75 11.49
CA SER A 464 -43.13 -9.03 11.39
C SER A 464 -42.57 -9.98 12.46
N SER A 465 -43.42 -10.75 13.16
CA SER A 465 -42.96 -11.70 14.19
C SER A 465 -43.70 -13.05 14.20
N SER A 466 -43.02 -14.13 13.79
CA SER A 466 -43.33 -15.53 14.11
C SER A 466 -42.17 -16.47 13.68
N PRO A 467 -41.89 -17.59 14.38
CA PRO A 467 -41.89 -17.70 15.85
C PRO A 467 -40.77 -18.64 16.35
N PHE A 468 -39.58 -18.14 16.74
CA PHE A 468 -38.47 -19.02 17.20
C PHE A 468 -37.59 -18.47 18.36
N PHE A 469 -38.18 -17.80 19.36
CA PHE A 469 -37.49 -17.51 20.64
C PHE A 469 -38.41 -17.65 21.87
N ALA A 470 -38.66 -18.89 22.29
CA ALA A 470 -39.37 -19.21 23.54
C ALA A 470 -39.02 -20.60 24.12
N ALA A 471 -37.75 -20.99 24.10
CA ALA A 471 -37.26 -22.21 24.76
C ALA A 471 -35.86 -21.97 25.36
N SER A 472 -35.70 -22.26 26.66
CA SER A 472 -34.40 -22.41 27.40
C SER A 472 -33.34 -21.33 27.11
N SER A 473 -33.06 -20.31 27.94
CA SER A 473 -33.25 -20.10 29.40
C SER A 473 -32.68 -21.18 30.34
N LEU A 474 -32.09 -22.27 29.81
CA LEU A 474 -31.45 -23.35 30.56
C LEU A 474 -30.16 -23.81 29.84
N SER A 475 -29.15 -22.93 29.81
CA SER A 475 -27.78 -23.28 29.34
C SER A 475 -26.68 -22.40 29.92
N ARG A 476 -26.97 -21.12 30.23
CA ARG A 476 -26.02 -20.15 30.80
C ARG A 476 -25.52 -20.44 32.24
N GLN A 477 -25.89 -21.58 32.82
CA GLN A 477 -25.35 -22.08 34.10
C GLN A 477 -24.62 -23.44 33.96
N ALA A 478 -24.54 -24.00 32.75
CA ALA A 478 -23.90 -25.31 32.49
C ALA A 478 -22.44 -25.22 31.99
N LEU A 479 -21.90 -24.01 31.83
CA LEU A 479 -20.55 -23.78 31.25
C LEU A 479 -19.61 -23.01 32.21
N LEU A 480 -19.77 -23.23 33.53
CA LEU A 480 -18.97 -22.59 34.58
C LEU A 480 -18.32 -23.61 35.56
N LEU A 481 -18.36 -24.91 35.24
CA LEU A 481 -17.82 -26.01 36.08
C LEU A 481 -16.94 -27.01 35.29
N LEU A 482 -16.27 -26.53 34.24
CA LEU A 482 -15.07 -27.14 33.66
C LEU A 482 -14.03 -26.01 33.49
N SER A 483 -13.50 -25.47 34.58
CA SER A 483 -12.42 -26.05 35.40
C SER A 483 -11.14 -26.26 34.59
N PHE A 484 -10.18 -25.39 34.86
CA PHE A 484 -8.85 -25.34 34.24
C PHE A 484 -8.16 -26.71 34.22
N SER A 485 -7.79 -27.19 33.03
CA SER A 485 -6.74 -28.21 32.86
C SER A 485 -5.52 -27.55 32.23
N GLN A 486 -4.63 -27.00 33.06
CA GLN A 486 -3.27 -26.69 32.63
C GLN A 486 -2.56 -28.00 32.27
N ILE A 487 -2.16 -28.15 31.01
CA ILE A 487 -1.34 -29.26 30.51
C ILE A 487 -0.16 -28.66 29.73
N PRO A 488 1.07 -29.18 29.85
CA PRO A 488 2.27 -28.37 29.69
C PRO A 488 2.75 -28.22 28.24
N SER A 489 3.53 -27.16 27.99
CA SER A 489 4.27 -26.94 26.75
C SER A 489 5.34 -28.03 26.50
N PRO A 490 5.35 -28.69 25.33
CA PRO A 490 6.40 -29.63 24.94
C PRO A 490 7.11 -29.19 23.65
N GLY A 491 8.35 -28.69 23.77
CA GLY A 491 9.23 -28.37 22.62
C GLY A 491 8.84 -27.08 21.89
N GLY A 492 9.69 -26.04 22.00
CA GLY A 492 9.46 -24.77 21.33
C GLY A 492 10.05 -24.72 19.92
N GLU A 493 9.20 -24.40 18.94
CA GLU A 493 9.57 -23.60 17.77
C GLU A 493 8.57 -22.43 17.69
N GLU A 494 9.07 -21.20 17.65
CA GLU A 494 8.22 -20.03 17.47
C GLU A 494 7.68 -19.97 16.02
N PRO A 495 6.48 -19.41 15.78
CA PRO A 495 5.97 -19.26 14.43
C PRO A 495 6.90 -18.34 13.62
N HIS A 496 7.54 -18.88 12.58
CA HIS A 496 8.44 -18.14 11.69
C HIS A 496 7.69 -17.11 10.82
N PHE A 497 7.41 -15.95 11.42
CA PHE A 497 7.00 -14.73 10.74
C PHE A 497 8.11 -14.19 9.81
N VAL A 498 7.74 -13.45 8.76
CA VAL A 498 8.70 -12.96 7.74
C VAL A 498 9.62 -11.88 8.33
N GLU A 499 9.11 -11.14 9.30
CA GLU A 499 9.78 -10.17 10.15
C GLU A 499 11.07 -10.74 10.75
N SER A 500 11.11 -12.04 11.11
CA SER A 500 12.32 -12.71 11.63
C SER A 500 13.48 -12.82 10.64
N LYS A 501 13.24 -12.59 9.33
CA LYS A 501 14.27 -12.51 8.30
C LYS A 501 14.79 -11.10 8.03
N LEU A 502 14.11 -10.08 8.53
CA LEU A 502 14.67 -8.73 8.59
C LEU A 502 15.66 -8.67 9.74
N ARG A 503 16.86 -9.21 9.49
CA ARG A 503 18.04 -8.76 10.21
C ARG A 503 18.18 -7.27 9.93
N LEU A 504 17.82 -6.46 10.93
CA LEU A 504 18.24 -5.08 11.03
C LEU A 504 19.74 -5.01 10.67
N PRO A 505 20.18 -4.07 9.82
CA PRO A 505 21.55 -3.60 9.90
C PRO A 505 21.79 -3.20 11.36
N PRO A 506 22.86 -3.66 12.03
CA PRO A 506 23.07 -3.36 13.45
C PRO A 506 23.06 -1.84 13.64
N PRO A 507 22.21 -1.30 14.54
CA PRO A 507 21.48 -0.03 14.39
C PRO A 507 22.37 1.12 13.92
N SER A 508 22.41 1.28 12.58
CA SER A 508 23.40 2.04 11.78
C SER A 508 24.74 2.33 12.46
N GLY A 509 25.32 1.28 13.07
CA GLY A 509 26.58 1.29 13.81
C GLY A 509 26.82 2.49 14.72
N ALA A 510 25.77 3.03 15.37
CA ALA A 510 25.82 4.27 16.16
C ALA A 510 26.59 5.43 15.49
N SER A 511 26.38 5.62 14.18
CA SER A 511 26.95 6.69 13.33
C SER A 511 28.39 7.07 13.70
N ALA A 512 29.38 6.43 13.07
CA ALA A 512 30.81 6.73 13.26
C ALA A 512 31.24 8.18 12.91
N ARG A 513 30.27 9.04 12.54
CA ARG A 513 30.39 10.48 12.32
C ARG A 513 29.94 11.19 13.62
N PRO A 514 30.80 11.98 14.29
CA PRO A 514 30.39 12.70 15.51
C PRO A 514 29.22 13.66 15.28
N VAL A 515 29.21 14.32 14.11
CA VAL A 515 28.19 15.29 13.71
C VAL A 515 27.02 14.57 13.01
N PRO A 516 25.76 14.77 13.45
CA PRO A 516 24.58 14.20 12.80
C PRO A 516 24.28 14.87 11.45
N ARG A 517 23.32 14.32 10.71
CA ARG A 517 22.77 14.88 9.48
C ARG A 517 21.25 14.88 9.51
N LEU A 518 20.67 15.97 9.02
CA LEU A 518 19.23 16.19 8.98
C LEU A 518 18.69 16.13 7.56
N ALA A 519 17.47 15.62 7.41
CA ALA A 519 16.74 15.52 6.15
C ALA A 519 15.46 16.35 6.22
N TYR A 520 15.39 17.45 5.47
CA TYR A 520 14.28 18.40 5.53
C TYR A 520 13.29 18.20 4.39
N LEU A 521 11.98 18.18 4.70
CA LEU A 521 10.93 18.59 3.77
C LEU A 521 10.60 20.06 4.02
N ILE A 522 10.68 20.91 2.99
CA ILE A 522 10.13 22.27 3.02
C ILE A 522 8.97 22.33 2.00
N SER A 523 7.76 22.52 2.48
CA SER A 523 6.52 22.44 1.69
C SER A 523 5.77 23.77 1.56
N GLY A 524 5.11 24.03 0.43
CA GLY A 524 4.31 25.24 0.21
C GLY A 524 3.32 25.12 -0.95
N SER A 525 2.62 26.21 -1.22
CA SER A 525 1.54 26.33 -2.21
C SER A 525 1.66 27.65 -2.99
N ALA A 526 0.57 28.16 -3.57
CA ALA A 526 0.59 29.26 -4.53
C ALA A 526 1.17 30.58 -3.99
N GLY A 527 2.32 31.00 -4.53
CA GLY A 527 3.05 32.19 -4.12
C GLY A 527 3.98 32.01 -2.91
N ASP A 528 4.21 30.78 -2.46
CA ASP A 528 5.16 30.47 -1.37
C ASP A 528 6.60 30.26 -1.85
N GLY A 529 6.87 30.28 -3.17
CA GLY A 529 8.20 30.03 -3.73
C GLY A 529 9.31 30.92 -3.16
N GLY A 530 9.01 32.19 -2.84
CA GLY A 530 9.94 33.10 -2.16
C GLY A 530 10.27 32.66 -0.73
N SER A 531 9.24 32.34 0.05
CA SER A 531 9.37 31.89 1.45
C SER A 531 10.12 30.55 1.54
N ILE A 532 9.88 29.59 0.64
CA ILE A 532 10.65 28.34 0.56
C ILE A 532 12.15 28.62 0.35
N ARG A 533 12.51 29.55 -0.54
CA ARG A 533 13.92 29.95 -0.75
C ARG A 533 14.52 30.60 0.49
N ARG A 534 13.78 31.48 1.17
CA ARG A 534 14.22 32.16 2.40
C ARG A 534 14.44 31.16 3.55
N THR A 535 13.51 30.23 3.76
CA THR A 535 13.63 29.16 4.77
C THR A 535 14.76 28.19 4.42
N LEU A 536 14.95 27.83 3.14
CA LEU A 536 16.10 27.02 2.73
C LEU A 536 17.44 27.71 3.04
N ARG A 537 17.62 29.00 2.69
CA ARG A 537 18.88 29.72 2.98
C ARG A 537 19.15 29.88 4.48
N ALA A 538 18.11 29.93 5.31
CA ALA A 538 18.23 29.91 6.77
C ALA A 538 18.58 28.51 7.34
N LEU A 539 18.14 27.44 6.68
CA LEU A 539 18.36 26.06 7.12
C LEU A 539 19.55 25.36 6.44
N TYR A 540 20.25 25.99 5.50
CA TYR A 540 21.20 25.29 4.65
C TYR A 540 22.53 24.94 5.35
N HIS A 541 22.88 23.66 5.31
CA HIS A 541 24.17 23.12 5.74
C HIS A 541 24.58 21.96 4.79
N PRO A 542 25.81 21.92 4.24
CA PRO A 542 26.20 20.92 3.24
C PRO A 542 26.14 19.45 3.68
N ALA A 543 26.14 19.18 4.99
CA ALA A 543 25.99 17.81 5.50
C ALA A 543 24.54 17.29 5.42
N ASN A 544 23.56 18.19 5.39
CA ASN A 544 22.13 17.88 5.45
C ASN A 544 21.54 17.64 4.05
N GLN A 545 20.32 17.10 4.00
CA GLN A 545 19.57 16.83 2.77
C GLN A 545 18.25 17.59 2.76
N TYR A 546 17.80 18.03 1.58
CA TYR A 546 16.61 18.88 1.44
C TYR A 546 15.72 18.40 0.29
N THR A 547 14.41 18.35 0.52
CA THR A 547 13.37 18.17 -0.51
C THR A 547 12.39 19.34 -0.43
N LEU A 548 12.28 20.08 -1.54
CA LEU A 548 11.36 21.22 -1.67
C LEU A 548 10.12 20.78 -2.46
N HIS A 549 8.93 21.07 -1.94
CA HIS A 549 7.66 20.78 -2.61
C HIS A 549 6.76 22.02 -2.66
N LEU A 550 6.48 22.50 -3.86
CA LEU A 550 5.35 23.40 -4.13
C LEU A 550 4.19 22.57 -4.69
N ASP A 551 3.01 22.70 -4.08
CA ASP A 551 1.80 21.95 -4.46
C ASP A 551 1.22 22.39 -5.82
N LEU A 552 0.18 21.68 -6.28
CA LEU A 552 -0.45 21.94 -7.58
C LEU A 552 -1.27 23.26 -7.67
N GLU A 553 -1.50 24.01 -6.59
CA GLU A 553 -2.05 25.37 -6.71
C GLU A 553 -1.00 26.38 -7.20
N ALA A 554 0.28 26.15 -6.88
CA ALA A 554 1.37 26.96 -7.42
C ALA A 554 1.34 26.92 -8.94
N SER A 555 1.76 28.02 -9.58
CA SER A 555 1.79 28.03 -11.04
C SER A 555 2.89 27.10 -11.57
N ALA A 556 2.71 26.57 -12.78
CA ALA A 556 3.78 25.80 -13.43
C ALA A 556 5.06 26.64 -13.64
N ALA A 557 4.90 27.96 -13.81
CA ALA A 557 6.00 28.91 -13.86
C ALA A 557 6.72 29.05 -12.50
N GLU A 558 5.98 29.19 -11.40
CA GLU A 558 6.55 29.28 -10.05
C GLU A 558 7.31 28.01 -9.64
N ARG A 559 6.79 26.82 -9.97
CA ARG A 559 7.52 25.55 -9.76
C ARG A 559 8.78 25.46 -10.61
N LEU A 560 8.73 25.93 -11.86
CA LEU A 560 9.88 25.96 -12.77
C LEU A 560 10.92 27.01 -12.34
N GLU A 561 10.48 28.15 -11.80
CA GLU A 561 11.33 29.18 -11.20
C GLU A 561 12.07 28.62 -9.99
N LEU A 562 11.39 27.96 -9.05
CA LEU A 562 12.02 27.32 -7.91
C LEU A 562 13.06 26.26 -8.35
N ALA A 563 12.69 25.37 -9.29
CA ALA A 563 13.63 24.37 -9.81
C ALA A 563 14.83 24.99 -10.56
N THR A 564 14.62 26.13 -11.23
CA THR A 564 15.66 26.88 -11.94
C THR A 564 16.62 27.54 -10.96
N VAL A 565 16.11 28.28 -9.97
CA VAL A 565 16.94 28.94 -8.95
C VAL A 565 17.76 27.93 -8.14
N ILE A 566 17.21 26.75 -7.81
CA ILE A 566 17.96 25.72 -7.08
C ILE A 566 19.06 25.08 -7.94
N ARG A 567 18.83 24.89 -9.24
CA ARG A 567 19.81 24.33 -10.18
C ARG A 567 20.93 25.32 -10.50
N ASP A 568 20.60 26.61 -10.62
CA ASP A 568 21.51 27.64 -11.10
C ASP A 568 22.30 28.33 -9.96
N ASP A 569 21.93 28.10 -8.69
CA ASP A 569 22.72 28.49 -7.51
C ASP A 569 23.97 27.59 -7.35
N PRO A 570 25.19 28.17 -7.32
CA PRO A 570 26.43 27.40 -7.35
C PRO A 570 26.68 26.60 -6.07
N VAL A 571 26.07 26.94 -4.93
CA VAL A 571 26.26 26.21 -3.67
C VAL A 571 25.44 24.93 -3.68
N TYR A 572 24.15 24.99 -4.05
CA TYR A 572 23.30 23.80 -4.11
C TYR A 572 23.79 22.80 -5.17
N THR A 573 24.18 23.28 -6.35
CA THR A 573 24.70 22.43 -7.42
C THR A 573 26.09 21.84 -7.11
N ARG A 574 26.93 22.52 -6.31
CA ARG A 574 28.21 21.97 -5.83
C ARG A 574 28.05 20.77 -4.90
N PHE A 575 27.00 20.75 -4.07
CA PHE A 575 26.79 19.71 -3.06
C PHE A 575 25.72 18.67 -3.44
N GLY A 576 24.83 18.97 -4.39
CA GLY A 576 23.80 18.05 -4.89
C GLY A 576 22.76 17.63 -3.85
N ASN A 577 22.68 18.33 -2.72
CA ASN A 577 21.91 17.92 -1.55
C ASN A 577 20.49 18.53 -1.46
N VAL A 578 20.10 19.39 -2.41
CA VAL A 578 18.77 19.99 -2.52
C VAL A 578 18.03 19.42 -3.73
N ARG A 579 16.83 18.88 -3.51
CA ARG A 579 15.96 18.28 -4.54
C ARG A 579 14.64 19.04 -4.60
N VAL A 580 14.10 19.26 -5.80
CA VAL A 580 12.78 19.88 -6.01
C VAL A 580 11.83 18.84 -6.60
N VAL A 581 10.66 18.65 -6.00
CA VAL A 581 9.70 17.62 -6.44
C VAL A 581 9.06 18.02 -7.77
N ALA A 582 9.57 17.46 -8.87
CA ALA A 582 9.12 17.77 -10.23
C ALA A 582 7.66 17.35 -10.50
N ARG A 583 7.17 16.30 -9.85
CA ARG A 583 5.77 15.84 -9.91
C ARG A 583 5.04 16.28 -8.63
N ALA A 584 4.64 17.55 -8.61
CA ALA A 584 3.81 18.10 -7.54
C ALA A 584 2.44 17.43 -7.48
N ASN A 585 1.89 17.30 -6.28
CA ASN A 585 0.52 16.87 -6.00
C ASN A 585 -0.29 18.05 -5.41
N LEU A 586 -1.62 17.95 -5.33
CA LEU A 586 -2.41 18.87 -4.48
C LEU A 586 -2.22 18.49 -3.01
N VAL A 587 -2.10 19.50 -2.13
CA VAL A 587 -1.97 19.27 -0.68
C VAL A 587 -3.08 19.98 0.09
N THR A 588 -4.01 19.17 0.61
CA THR A 588 -5.04 19.61 1.57
C THR A 588 -4.46 19.49 2.97
N TYR A 589 -4.21 20.62 3.66
CA TYR A 589 -3.56 20.66 4.98
C TYR A 589 -4.21 19.74 6.03
N ARG A 590 -5.54 19.60 5.99
CA ARG A 590 -6.31 18.74 6.90
C ARG A 590 -6.59 17.34 6.38
N GLY A 591 -6.08 17.01 5.19
CA GLY A 591 -6.35 15.74 4.51
C GLY A 591 -5.17 14.78 4.52
N PRO A 592 -5.40 13.52 4.12
CA PRO A 592 -4.36 12.53 3.86
C PRO A 592 -3.36 12.94 2.77
N THR A 593 -3.69 13.86 1.85
CA THR A 593 -2.73 14.35 0.85
C THR A 593 -1.48 14.98 1.47
N MET A 594 -1.60 15.64 2.63
CA MET A 594 -0.43 16.15 3.36
C MET A 594 0.43 15.03 3.96
N VAL A 595 -0.18 13.96 4.49
CA VAL A 595 0.55 12.76 4.95
C VAL A 595 1.26 12.08 3.79
N SER A 596 0.58 11.95 2.65
CA SER A 596 1.13 11.42 1.39
C SER A 596 2.33 12.24 0.92
N ASN A 597 2.26 13.57 0.99
CA ASN A 597 3.38 14.46 0.65
C ASN A 597 4.59 14.26 1.58
N THR A 598 4.36 14.18 2.91
CA THR A 598 5.42 13.92 3.89
C THR A 598 6.11 12.58 3.64
N LEU A 599 5.34 11.51 3.41
CA LEU A 599 5.85 10.18 3.08
C LEU A 599 6.59 10.16 1.72
N HIS A 600 6.10 10.87 0.70
CA HIS A 600 6.74 10.96 -0.61
C HIS A 600 8.10 11.67 -0.53
N ALA A 601 8.18 12.78 0.20
CA ALA A 601 9.45 13.49 0.43
C ALA A 601 10.46 12.64 1.21
N ALA A 602 10.00 11.98 2.28
CA ALA A 602 10.81 11.04 3.04
C ALA A 602 11.32 9.86 2.18
N ALA A 603 10.49 9.33 1.27
CA ALA A 603 10.90 8.27 0.34
C ALA A 603 11.97 8.72 -0.67
N ILE A 604 11.89 9.97 -1.16
CA ILE A 604 12.95 10.58 -1.99
C ILE A 604 14.25 10.69 -1.16
N LEU A 605 14.15 11.11 0.11
CA LEU A 605 15.31 11.28 0.99
C LEU A 605 15.95 9.95 1.44
N LEU A 606 15.18 8.86 1.59
CA LEU A 606 15.73 7.50 1.75
C LEU A 606 16.45 7.02 0.47
N LYS A 607 15.79 7.15 -0.68
CA LYS A 607 16.27 6.58 -1.96
C LYS A 607 17.47 7.34 -2.53
N GLU A 608 17.49 8.66 -2.39
CA GLU A 608 18.41 9.55 -3.12
C GLU A 608 19.17 10.52 -2.20
N GLY A 609 18.80 10.63 -0.92
CA GLY A 609 19.47 11.47 0.08
C GLY A 609 20.73 10.88 0.69
N GLY A 610 20.86 9.54 0.69
CA GLY A 610 21.94 8.84 1.39
C GLY A 610 21.83 8.95 2.92
N ASP A 611 22.93 8.75 3.63
CA ASP A 611 22.90 8.59 5.09
C ASP A 611 22.58 9.89 5.87
N TRP A 612 21.38 9.97 6.44
CA TRP A 612 20.95 10.97 7.44
C TRP A 612 20.49 10.29 8.75
N ASP A 613 20.32 11.07 9.83
CA ASP A 613 19.98 10.57 11.18
C ASP A 613 18.52 10.91 11.57
N TRP A 614 18.04 12.12 11.24
CA TRP A 614 16.65 12.55 11.49
C TRP A 614 15.99 13.22 10.27
N PHE A 615 14.67 13.06 10.14
CA PHE A 615 13.81 13.74 9.17
C PHE A 615 12.95 14.81 9.88
N ILE A 616 12.90 16.02 9.31
CA ILE A 616 12.11 17.14 9.83
C ILE A 616 11.17 17.62 8.72
N ASN A 617 9.86 17.67 8.99
CA ASN A 617 8.90 18.30 8.08
C ASN A 617 8.65 19.76 8.47
N LEU A 618 8.66 20.64 7.47
CA LEU A 618 8.40 22.08 7.59
C LEU A 618 7.54 22.56 6.41
N SER A 619 6.99 23.76 6.55
CA SER A 619 6.29 24.50 5.51
C SER A 619 6.89 25.90 5.30
N ALA A 620 6.44 26.57 4.25
CA ALA A 620 6.81 27.94 3.89
C ALA A 620 6.39 29.01 4.92
N SER A 621 5.72 28.62 6.01
CA SER A 621 5.40 29.49 7.15
C SER A 621 6.18 29.14 8.43
N ASP A 622 7.16 28.25 8.34
CA ASP A 622 8.09 27.91 9.42
C ASP A 622 9.44 28.59 9.23
N TYR A 623 10.09 28.98 10.33
CA TYR A 623 11.43 29.57 10.31
C TYR A 623 12.26 29.11 11.52
N PRO A 624 13.59 28.91 11.37
CA PRO A 624 14.46 28.56 12.49
C PRO A 624 14.71 29.77 13.42
N LEU A 625 14.85 29.48 14.73
CA LEU A 625 15.25 30.42 15.77
C LEU A 625 16.69 30.22 16.25
N ILE A 626 17.43 29.27 15.66
CA ILE A 626 18.84 28.94 15.93
C ILE A 626 19.56 28.60 14.61
N THR A 627 20.89 28.62 14.62
CA THR A 627 21.67 28.23 13.44
C THR A 627 21.68 26.70 13.24
N GLN A 628 22.09 26.24 12.05
CA GLN A 628 22.32 24.80 11.84
C GLN A 628 23.48 24.27 12.69
N ASP A 629 24.53 25.07 12.90
CA ASP A 629 25.66 24.70 13.77
C ASP A 629 25.20 24.51 15.23
N ASP A 630 24.29 25.35 15.73
CA ASP A 630 23.65 25.18 17.05
C ASP A 630 22.86 23.88 17.15
N LEU A 631 22.03 23.59 16.14
CA LEU A 631 21.16 22.42 16.09
C LEU A 631 21.98 21.12 16.00
N LEU A 632 22.90 21.04 15.05
CA LEU A 632 23.77 19.88 14.84
C LEU A 632 24.70 19.63 16.04
N TYR A 633 25.19 20.70 16.69
CA TYR A 633 25.98 20.58 17.92
C TYR A 633 25.15 19.98 19.06
N THR A 634 23.95 20.52 19.32
CA THR A 634 23.11 20.04 20.41
C THR A 634 22.67 18.58 20.18
N LEU A 635 22.20 18.28 18.97
CA LEU A 635 21.80 16.93 18.57
C LEU A 635 22.97 15.92 18.53
N SER A 636 24.22 16.37 18.44
CA SER A 636 25.38 15.47 18.49
C SER A 636 25.44 14.68 19.80
N SER A 637 24.94 15.25 20.91
CA SER A 637 24.88 14.63 22.24
C SER A 637 23.79 13.56 22.41
N LEU A 638 22.81 13.50 21.49
CA LEU A 638 21.61 12.65 21.63
C LEU A 638 21.73 11.32 20.88
N THR A 639 21.03 10.30 21.39
CA THR A 639 20.88 9.03 20.68
C THR A 639 20.01 9.24 19.43
N ARG A 640 20.40 8.61 18.31
CA ARG A 640 19.83 8.88 16.96
C ARG A 640 18.48 8.17 16.71
N ASP A 641 17.96 7.48 17.71
CA ASP A 641 16.69 6.76 17.71
C ASP A 641 15.50 7.63 18.17
N LEU A 642 15.75 8.69 18.95
CA LEU A 642 14.72 9.59 19.49
C LEU A 642 13.85 10.23 18.39
N ASN A 643 12.55 10.25 18.64
CA ASN A 643 11.50 10.84 17.81
C ASN A 643 10.84 12.00 18.58
N PHE A 644 11.01 13.23 18.13
CA PHE A 644 10.35 14.40 18.70
C PHE A 644 9.00 14.60 18.01
N ILE A 645 7.93 14.25 18.71
CA ILE A 645 6.56 14.23 18.22
C ILE A 645 5.62 14.46 19.41
N GLU A 646 4.98 15.63 19.48
CA GLU A 646 3.92 15.89 20.45
C GLU A 646 2.79 14.87 20.26
N HIS A 647 2.36 14.17 21.31
CA HIS A 647 1.26 13.19 21.22
C HIS A 647 0.41 13.13 22.48
N THR A 648 -0.85 12.73 22.29
CA THR A 648 -1.75 12.26 23.34
C THR A 648 -2.76 11.27 22.77
N SER A 649 -3.19 10.31 23.59
CA SER A 649 -4.34 9.46 23.28
C SER A 649 -5.68 9.98 23.78
N ASP A 650 -5.73 11.07 24.57
CA ASP A 650 -7.00 11.73 24.88
C ASP A 650 -7.47 12.52 23.65
N ILE A 651 -8.14 11.78 22.76
CA ILE A 651 -8.79 12.34 21.59
C ILE A 651 -10.07 13.12 21.98
N GLY A 652 -10.68 12.85 23.14
CA GLY A 652 -11.92 13.49 23.61
C GLY A 652 -12.95 13.74 22.50
N TRP A 653 -13.31 15.02 22.29
CA TRP A 653 -14.27 15.44 21.25
C TRP A 653 -13.84 15.09 19.82
N LYS A 654 -12.54 14.90 19.54
CA LYS A 654 -12.01 14.49 18.24
C LYS A 654 -12.54 13.09 17.84
N GLU A 655 -12.97 12.25 18.78
CA GLU A 655 -13.65 10.98 18.46
C GLU A 655 -14.86 11.21 17.54
N TYR A 656 -15.79 12.05 17.99
CA TYR A 656 -17.07 12.27 17.31
C TYR A 656 -16.97 13.22 16.10
N HIS A 657 -15.94 14.07 16.05
CA HIS A 657 -15.74 15.09 15.02
C HIS A 657 -14.66 14.78 13.98
N ARG A 658 -13.71 13.87 14.25
CA ARG A 658 -12.60 13.53 13.34
C ARG A 658 -12.43 12.03 13.08
N ALA A 659 -12.59 11.19 14.11
CA ALA A 659 -12.32 9.75 14.00
C ALA A 659 -13.49 8.96 13.41
N ARG A 660 -14.72 9.21 13.90
CA ARG A 660 -15.93 8.49 13.50
C ARG A 660 -16.59 9.01 12.22
N PRO A 661 -16.60 10.33 11.92
CA PRO A 661 -16.91 10.80 10.57
C PRO A 661 -15.92 10.27 9.54
N LEU A 662 -16.32 10.27 8.28
CA LEU A 662 -15.47 9.93 7.15
C LEU A 662 -15.38 11.15 6.22
N ILE A 663 -14.16 11.48 5.83
CA ILE A 663 -13.89 12.51 4.80
C ILE A 663 -13.31 11.87 3.53
N ILE A 664 -13.48 12.55 2.41
CA ILE A 664 -12.81 12.25 1.14
C ILE A 664 -12.02 13.50 0.74
N ASP A 665 -10.72 13.33 0.51
CA ASP A 665 -9.81 14.38 0.08
C ASP A 665 -9.76 14.46 -1.45
N PRO A 666 -10.26 15.54 -2.08
CA PRO A 666 -10.32 15.64 -3.53
C PRO A 666 -8.93 15.59 -4.18
N GLY A 667 -7.88 16.04 -3.47
CA GLY A 667 -6.50 16.05 -3.99
C GLY A 667 -5.91 14.66 -4.23
N LEU A 668 -6.60 13.57 -3.86
CA LEU A 668 -6.22 12.19 -4.19
C LEU A 668 -6.64 11.75 -5.61
N TYR A 669 -7.58 12.45 -6.26
CA TYR A 669 -8.12 12.06 -7.58
C TYR A 669 -8.53 13.22 -8.50
N SER A 670 -8.49 14.46 -8.01
CA SER A 670 -8.81 15.70 -8.74
C SER A 670 -7.54 16.52 -8.97
N MET A 671 -7.48 17.22 -10.11
CA MET A 671 -6.47 18.24 -10.39
C MET A 671 -6.94 19.66 -9.96
N HIS A 672 -8.14 19.78 -9.41
CA HIS A 672 -8.70 21.04 -8.88
C HIS A 672 -8.87 20.93 -7.36
N LYS A 673 -8.27 21.87 -6.62
CA LYS A 673 -8.41 21.92 -5.16
C LYS A 673 -9.84 22.31 -4.78
N THR A 674 -10.38 21.56 -3.84
CA THR A 674 -11.70 21.72 -3.25
C THR A 674 -11.58 21.30 -1.79
N ASP A 675 -12.43 21.82 -0.92
CA ASP A 675 -12.43 21.43 0.50
C ASP A 675 -12.90 19.97 0.67
N LEU A 676 -12.59 19.37 1.82
CA LEU A 676 -12.86 17.96 2.11
C LEU A 676 -14.35 17.63 2.01
N PHE A 677 -14.68 16.63 1.19
CA PHE A 677 -16.05 16.13 1.10
C PHE A 677 -16.37 15.28 2.33
N TRP A 678 -17.50 15.57 2.97
CA TRP A 678 -18.00 14.79 4.11
C TRP A 678 -18.92 13.67 3.63
N VAL A 679 -18.68 12.46 4.13
CA VAL A 679 -19.55 11.30 3.91
C VAL A 679 -20.60 11.25 5.02
N SER A 680 -21.83 10.88 4.66
CA SER A 680 -22.98 10.75 5.59
C SER A 680 -22.76 9.68 6.65
N GLU A 681 -22.13 8.58 6.25
CA GLU A 681 -21.86 7.39 7.03
C GLU A 681 -20.73 7.63 8.05
N LYS A 682 -20.92 7.10 9.27
CA LYS A 682 -19.91 7.14 10.33
C LYS A 682 -19.40 5.73 10.63
N ARG A 683 -18.09 5.60 10.83
CA ARG A 683 -17.45 4.35 11.26
C ARG A 683 -17.46 4.18 12.78
N SER A 684 -17.22 2.96 13.23
CA SER A 684 -16.79 2.68 14.60
C SER A 684 -15.34 3.13 14.82
N MET A 685 -14.92 3.18 16.08
CA MET A 685 -13.49 3.27 16.41
C MET A 685 -12.76 1.98 15.99
N PRO A 686 -11.45 2.06 15.67
CA PRO A 686 -10.65 0.86 15.42
C PRO A 686 -10.46 0.06 16.72
N THR A 687 -10.43 -1.26 16.59
CA THR A 687 -10.17 -2.19 17.70
C THR A 687 -8.78 -2.81 17.67
N ALA A 688 -8.04 -2.62 16.57
CA ALA A 688 -6.71 -3.19 16.36
C ALA A 688 -5.56 -2.26 16.80
N PHE A 689 -5.85 -0.98 17.07
CA PHE A 689 -4.88 0.03 17.52
C PHE A 689 -5.59 1.18 18.23
N LYS A 690 -4.93 1.77 19.22
CA LYS A 690 -5.35 2.98 19.96
C LYS A 690 -5.04 4.21 19.11
N LEU A 691 -5.98 5.15 18.96
CA LEU A 691 -5.68 6.39 18.23
C LEU A 691 -4.87 7.36 19.09
N PHE A 692 -3.92 8.03 18.44
CA PHE A 692 -3.17 9.15 19.01
C PHE A 692 -3.32 10.39 18.12
N THR A 693 -3.08 11.56 18.70
CA THR A 693 -3.18 12.85 18.05
C THR A 693 -2.17 13.84 18.63
N GLY A 694 -1.74 14.83 17.85
CA GLY A 694 -0.72 15.79 18.25
C GLY A 694 -0.46 16.83 17.16
N SER A 695 0.74 17.43 17.18
CA SER A 695 1.14 18.42 16.17
C SER A 695 1.20 17.84 14.74
N ALA A 696 1.19 18.70 13.73
CA ALA A 696 1.46 18.28 12.35
C ALA A 696 2.97 18.26 12.02
N TRP A 697 3.82 18.63 12.99
CA TRP A 697 5.25 18.88 12.85
C TRP A 697 6.03 18.00 13.82
N MET A 698 7.20 17.54 13.41
CA MET A 698 7.94 16.48 14.10
C MET A 698 9.38 16.38 13.56
N MET A 699 10.28 15.89 14.41
CA MET A 699 11.60 15.41 14.02
C MET A 699 11.69 13.91 14.30
N LEU A 700 11.57 13.10 13.25
CA LEU A 700 11.49 11.64 13.34
C LEU A 700 12.86 11.01 13.05
N SER A 701 13.22 9.95 13.76
CA SER A 701 14.46 9.21 13.50
C SER A 701 14.37 8.43 12.18
N HIS A 702 15.52 8.26 11.53
CA HIS A 702 15.65 7.54 10.26
C HIS A 702 14.99 6.15 10.32
N GLN A 703 15.22 5.38 11.40
CA GLN A 703 14.65 4.05 11.58
C GLN A 703 13.12 4.04 11.63
N PHE A 704 12.49 5.07 12.22
CA PHE A 704 11.03 5.17 12.27
C PHE A 704 10.43 5.61 10.92
N ILE A 705 11.13 6.46 10.17
CA ILE A 705 10.75 6.80 8.79
C ILE A 705 10.86 5.57 7.87
N GLU A 706 11.93 4.78 8.00
CA GLU A 706 12.06 3.51 7.29
C GLU A 706 10.90 2.57 7.64
N PHE A 707 10.56 2.43 8.91
CA PHE A 707 9.42 1.63 9.34
C PHE A 707 8.10 2.08 8.70
N CYS A 708 7.86 3.39 8.64
CA CYS A 708 6.65 3.97 8.04
C CYS A 708 6.55 3.75 6.52
N LEU A 709 7.68 3.59 5.81
CA LEU A 709 7.73 3.51 4.35
C LEU A 709 7.93 2.08 3.82
N TRP A 710 8.90 1.34 4.37
CA TRP A 710 9.11 -0.07 4.04
C TRP A 710 8.01 -0.95 4.64
N GLY A 711 7.49 -0.60 5.83
CA GLY A 711 6.37 -1.28 6.48
C GLY A 711 6.62 -2.77 6.67
N TRP A 712 7.60 -3.14 7.48
CA TRP A 712 7.84 -4.56 7.76
C TRP A 712 6.74 -5.20 8.62
N ASP A 713 6.11 -4.41 9.48
CA ASP A 713 4.80 -4.73 10.05
C ASP A 713 3.65 -4.17 9.17
N ASN A 714 2.43 -4.67 9.40
CA ASN A 714 1.21 -4.22 8.70
C ASN A 714 0.54 -3.00 9.33
N LEU A 715 0.90 -2.56 10.53
CA LEU A 715 0.30 -1.40 11.18
C LEU A 715 0.47 -0.10 10.36
N PRO A 716 1.67 0.28 9.83
CA PRO A 716 1.79 1.52 9.05
C PRO A 716 0.80 1.57 7.88
N ARG A 717 0.62 0.46 7.16
CA ARG A 717 -0.35 0.35 6.05
C ARG A 717 -1.79 0.41 6.55
N THR A 718 -2.12 -0.32 7.62
CA THR A 718 -3.46 -0.37 8.21
C THR A 718 -3.90 0.99 8.75
N VAL A 719 -2.99 1.69 9.44
CA VAL A 719 -3.20 3.04 9.98
C VAL A 719 -3.26 4.05 8.82
N LEU A 720 -2.44 3.93 7.77
CA LEU A 720 -2.53 4.81 6.60
C LEU A 720 -3.89 4.67 5.89
N MET A 721 -4.40 3.45 5.73
CA MET A 721 -5.76 3.22 5.22
C MET A 721 -6.85 3.82 6.12
N TYR A 722 -6.69 3.78 7.45
CA TYR A 722 -7.63 4.42 8.37
C TYR A 722 -7.59 5.96 8.27
N TYR A 723 -6.38 6.53 8.16
CA TYR A 723 -6.14 7.97 8.06
C TYR A 723 -6.38 8.55 6.65
N ALA A 724 -6.57 7.71 5.62
CA ALA A 724 -7.03 8.10 4.29
C ALA A 724 -8.44 8.72 4.27
N ASN A 725 -9.25 8.52 5.32
CA ASN A 725 -10.59 9.10 5.47
C ASN A 725 -10.81 9.79 6.83
N PHE A 726 -9.74 10.28 7.46
CA PHE A 726 -9.75 10.95 8.78
C PHE A 726 -9.58 12.48 8.62
N LEU A 727 -10.20 13.29 9.49
CA LEU A 727 -10.00 14.75 9.45
C LEU A 727 -8.77 15.16 10.27
N SER A 728 -7.89 15.98 9.69
CA SER A 728 -6.57 16.31 10.22
C SER A 728 -5.65 15.09 10.32
N SER A 729 -5.44 14.38 9.21
CA SER A 729 -4.58 13.18 9.17
C SER A 729 -3.12 13.38 9.58
N PRO A 730 -2.46 14.53 9.31
CA PRO A 730 -1.11 14.80 9.82
C PRO A 730 -1.05 14.80 11.35
N GLU A 731 -2.05 15.41 12.01
CA GLU A 731 -2.23 15.48 13.48
C GLU A 731 -2.59 14.11 14.11
N GLY A 732 -2.24 12.97 13.49
CA GLY A 732 -2.58 11.64 14.02
C GLY A 732 -1.96 10.40 13.35
N TYR A 733 -1.56 10.43 12.07
CA TYR A 733 -0.98 9.25 11.40
C TYR A 733 0.29 8.72 12.08
N PHE A 734 1.37 9.52 12.08
CA PHE A 734 2.67 9.11 12.64
C PHE A 734 2.56 8.82 14.15
N HIS A 735 1.81 9.65 14.89
CA HIS A 735 1.44 9.45 16.29
C HIS A 735 0.84 8.07 16.56
N THR A 736 -0.13 7.65 15.75
CA THR A 736 -0.80 6.36 15.92
C THR A 736 0.12 5.21 15.53
N VAL A 737 0.97 5.37 14.51
CA VAL A 737 1.96 4.35 14.14
C VAL A 737 3.03 4.18 15.22
N ILE A 738 3.63 5.25 15.72
CA ILE A 738 4.74 5.19 16.68
C ILE A 738 4.29 4.64 18.04
N CYS A 739 3.11 5.02 18.51
CA CYS A 739 2.62 4.69 19.85
C CYS A 739 1.88 3.35 19.97
N ASN A 740 1.68 2.62 18.87
CA ASN A 740 1.14 1.25 18.90
C ASN A 740 2.22 0.18 18.62
N ILE A 741 3.50 0.57 18.49
CA ILE A 741 4.61 -0.33 18.17
C ILE A 741 5.60 -0.39 19.35
N PRO A 742 5.80 -1.56 19.99
CA PRO A 742 6.66 -1.73 21.16
C PRO A 742 8.08 -1.19 21.00
N GLU A 743 8.64 -1.29 19.79
CA GLU A 743 9.99 -0.91 19.41
C GLU A 743 10.22 0.61 19.40
N PHE A 744 9.19 1.41 19.06
CA PHE A 744 9.34 2.87 18.90
C PHE A 744 8.64 3.71 19.97
N ARG A 745 7.63 3.20 20.68
CA ARG A 745 6.90 3.96 21.72
C ARG A 745 7.83 4.60 22.77
N ASN A 746 8.88 3.87 23.19
CA ASN A 746 9.90 4.29 24.17
C ASN A 746 10.99 5.20 23.57
N THR A 747 10.81 5.70 22.34
CA THR A 747 11.70 6.69 21.70
C THR A 747 11.05 8.07 21.58
N THR A 748 9.83 8.24 22.10
CA THR A 748 9.00 9.44 21.84
C THR A 748 9.23 10.58 22.83
N VAL A 749 9.92 11.63 22.40
CA VAL A 749 9.95 12.90 23.11
C VAL A 749 8.67 13.67 22.78
N ASN A 750 7.81 13.87 23.78
CA ASN A 750 6.48 14.46 23.61
C ASN A 750 6.53 16.00 23.45
N HIS A 751 7.11 16.46 22.35
CA HIS A 751 7.28 17.88 21.99
C HIS A 751 7.53 18.02 20.47
N ASP A 752 6.95 19.02 19.81
CA ASP A 752 7.05 19.19 18.35
C ASP A 752 8.21 20.09 17.88
N LEU A 753 8.96 20.66 18.83
CA LEU A 753 10.09 21.58 18.64
C LEU A 753 9.73 22.94 17.98
N HIS A 754 8.47 23.36 18.02
CA HIS A 754 8.03 24.65 17.49
C HIS A 754 7.46 25.57 18.58
N PHE A 755 7.84 26.85 18.56
CA PHE A 755 7.03 27.89 19.20
C PHE A 755 5.78 28.17 18.37
N ILE A 756 4.59 28.04 18.96
CA ILE A 756 3.31 28.29 18.29
C ILE A 756 2.39 29.16 19.16
N SER A 757 1.94 30.30 18.61
CA SER A 757 0.99 31.21 19.28
C SER A 757 -0.46 30.85 18.90
N TRP A 758 -1.27 30.47 19.87
CA TRP A 758 -2.67 30.05 19.69
C TRP A 758 -3.65 30.93 20.47
N ASP A 759 -4.88 31.01 19.96
CA ASP A 759 -6.06 31.38 20.76
C ASP A 759 -6.24 30.43 21.96
N ASN A 760 -6.94 30.89 23.00
CA ASN A 760 -7.41 30.02 24.08
C ASN A 760 -8.96 30.09 24.19
N PRO A 761 -9.70 29.00 23.91
CA PRO A 761 -9.21 27.70 23.41
C PRO A 761 -8.70 27.79 21.95
N PRO A 762 -7.80 26.88 21.51
CA PRO A 762 -7.22 26.92 20.18
C PRO A 762 -8.25 26.89 19.05
N LYS A 763 -8.18 27.89 18.16
CA LYS A 763 -8.94 27.93 16.91
C LYS A 763 -8.30 27.05 15.83
N GLN A 764 -8.92 27.02 14.65
CA GLN A 764 -8.55 26.16 13.52
C GLN A 764 -7.11 26.36 12.99
N HIS A 765 -6.53 27.55 13.16
CA HIS A 765 -5.16 27.88 12.78
C HIS A 765 -4.53 28.73 13.90
N PRO A 766 -3.20 28.64 14.10
CA PRO A 766 -2.50 29.53 15.03
C PRO A 766 -2.48 30.97 14.49
N HIS A 767 -2.11 31.92 15.35
CA HIS A 767 -1.86 33.30 14.93
C HIS A 767 -0.68 33.38 13.97
N PHE A 768 -0.65 34.44 13.16
CA PHE A 768 0.59 34.84 12.49
C PHE A 768 1.49 35.51 13.54
N LEU A 769 2.74 35.05 13.63
CA LEU A 769 3.75 35.59 14.54
C LEU A 769 4.29 36.90 14.00
N THR A 770 4.50 37.86 14.90
CA THR A 770 4.93 39.23 14.58
C THR A 770 6.08 39.67 15.50
N LEU A 771 6.56 40.92 15.36
CA LEU A 771 7.59 41.48 16.24
C LEU A 771 7.20 41.45 17.74
N ASP A 772 5.91 41.54 18.08
CA ASP A 772 5.42 41.46 19.46
C ASP A 772 5.60 40.04 20.08
N ASP A 773 5.74 39.01 19.23
CA ASP A 773 6.01 37.64 19.65
C ASP A 773 7.51 37.34 19.84
N PHE A 774 8.40 38.22 19.39
CA PHE A 774 9.84 37.94 19.27
C PHE A 774 10.50 37.49 20.59
N THR A 775 10.22 38.19 21.70
CA THR A 775 10.75 37.81 23.02
C THR A 775 10.24 36.43 23.43
N ARG A 776 8.95 36.14 23.21
CA ARG A 776 8.34 34.82 23.54
C ARG A 776 8.90 33.69 22.70
N MET A 777 9.25 33.95 21.43
CA MET A 777 9.97 33.00 20.58
C MET A 777 11.34 32.66 21.16
N VAL A 778 12.13 33.67 21.56
CA VAL A 778 13.46 33.45 22.15
C VAL A 778 13.37 32.72 23.49
N ASP A 779 12.49 33.16 24.39
CA ASP A 779 12.29 32.60 25.73
C ASP A 779 11.79 31.15 25.71
N SER A 780 11.12 30.73 24.63
CA SER A 780 10.64 29.36 24.46
C SER A 780 11.75 28.31 24.32
N ASN A 781 12.98 28.74 24.00
CA ASN A 781 14.12 27.89 23.65
C ASN A 781 13.91 26.93 22.46
N ALA A 782 12.78 27.01 21.75
CA ALA A 782 12.49 26.15 20.60
C ALA A 782 13.43 26.44 19.41
N PRO A 783 13.82 25.42 18.63
CA PRO A 783 14.66 25.60 17.44
C PRO A 783 13.90 26.16 16.24
N PHE A 784 12.56 26.05 16.21
CA PHE A 784 11.69 26.55 15.13
C PHE A 784 10.50 27.34 15.70
N ALA A 785 9.85 28.13 14.85
CA ALA A 785 8.61 28.84 15.20
C ALA A 785 7.62 28.87 14.03
N ARG A 786 6.31 28.95 14.36
CA ARG A 786 5.25 29.09 13.36
C ARG A 786 3.96 29.75 13.88
N LYS A 787 3.16 30.38 13.01
CA LYS A 787 3.35 30.55 11.56
C LYS A 787 3.73 31.99 11.23
N PHE A 788 4.60 32.19 10.25
CA PHE A 788 4.97 33.51 9.77
C PHE A 788 4.13 33.97 8.57
N GLY A 789 3.99 35.28 8.41
CA GLY A 789 3.52 35.89 7.16
C GLY A 789 4.59 35.81 6.07
N ARG A 790 4.19 36.02 4.81
CA ARG A 790 5.17 36.23 3.72
C ARG A 790 5.83 37.58 3.93
N ASP A 791 7.16 37.59 3.97
CA ASP A 791 8.00 38.77 4.13
C ASP A 791 7.62 39.66 5.33
N ASP A 792 7.22 39.02 6.44
CA ASP A 792 6.93 39.70 7.70
C ASP A 792 8.23 40.26 8.34
N PRO A 793 8.27 41.52 8.81
CA PRO A 793 9.44 42.11 9.45
C PRO A 793 10.01 41.33 10.64
N VAL A 794 9.25 40.43 11.27
CA VAL A 794 9.80 39.55 12.31
C VAL A 794 10.83 38.55 11.76
N LEU A 795 10.72 38.15 10.48
CA LEU A 795 11.71 37.28 9.82
C LEU A 795 13.03 38.01 9.66
N ASP A 796 13.00 39.29 9.27
CA ASP A 796 14.20 40.14 9.21
C ASP A 796 14.83 40.31 10.61
N LYS A 797 14.00 40.38 11.65
CA LYS A 797 14.47 40.47 13.03
C LYS A 797 15.09 39.17 13.54
N ILE A 798 14.57 38.01 13.13
CA ILE A 798 15.17 36.69 13.42
C ILE A 798 16.52 36.56 12.68
N ASP A 799 16.57 36.94 11.41
CA ASP A 799 17.80 36.95 10.62
C ASP A 799 18.88 37.83 11.23
N GLU A 800 18.55 39.06 11.64
CA GLU A 800 19.49 39.97 12.31
C GLU A 800 19.95 39.44 13.68
N ALA A 801 18.99 39.11 14.56
CA ALA A 801 19.26 38.98 16.00
C ALA A 801 19.52 37.54 16.48
N LEU A 802 19.12 36.51 15.72
CA LEU A 802 19.28 35.10 16.11
C LEU A 802 20.17 34.30 15.15
N LEU A 803 20.14 34.60 13.85
CA LEU A 803 20.87 33.83 12.83
C LEU A 803 22.12 34.55 12.27
N GLY A 804 22.19 35.88 12.38
CA GLY A 804 23.26 36.68 11.77
C GLY A 804 23.26 36.64 10.24
N ARG A 805 22.10 36.41 9.60
CA ARG A 805 21.97 36.15 8.16
C ARG A 805 21.79 37.45 7.38
N ASP A 806 22.68 37.71 6.41
CA ASP A 806 22.43 38.77 5.41
C ASP A 806 21.19 38.39 4.54
N PRO A 807 20.32 39.32 4.08
CA PRO A 807 19.01 38.99 3.49
C PRO A 807 19.04 37.99 2.32
N ASP A 808 20.01 38.11 1.42
CA ASP A 808 20.24 37.18 0.30
C ASP A 808 21.23 36.05 0.63
N GLY A 809 21.87 36.08 1.79
CA GLY A 809 22.96 35.17 2.18
C GLY A 809 22.50 33.87 2.85
N PHE A 810 23.46 32.94 3.00
CA PHE A 810 23.36 31.81 3.92
C PHE A 810 23.68 32.23 5.36
N VAL A 811 23.30 31.41 6.34
CA VAL A 811 23.63 31.61 7.76
C VAL A 811 25.15 31.44 7.97
N PRO A 812 25.86 32.43 8.55
CA PRO A 812 27.27 32.30 8.87
C PRO A 812 27.54 31.13 9.82
N SER A 813 28.50 30.29 9.45
CA SER A 813 28.68 28.94 10.02
C SER A 813 30.12 28.46 9.80
N ALA A 814 30.53 27.37 10.44
CA ALA A 814 31.90 26.87 10.31
C ALA A 814 32.30 26.54 8.86
N TRP A 815 31.35 26.04 8.05
CA TRP A 815 31.55 25.76 6.62
C TRP A 815 31.48 27.01 5.72
N CYS A 816 30.90 28.13 6.22
CA CYS A 816 30.60 29.35 5.46
C CYS A 816 30.85 30.64 6.28
N ASP A 817 32.05 31.19 6.18
CA ASP A 817 32.33 32.59 6.58
C ASP A 817 32.10 33.51 5.37
N THR A 818 31.27 34.55 5.53
CA THR A 818 31.05 35.60 4.53
C THR A 818 32.23 36.58 4.50
N LEU A 819 33.17 36.36 3.59
CA LEU A 819 34.25 37.31 3.31
C LEU A 819 33.67 38.60 2.69
N LYS A 820 33.53 39.65 3.50
CA LYS A 820 33.17 41.00 3.03
C LYS A 820 34.37 41.67 2.33
N THR A 821 34.65 41.24 1.11
CA THR A 821 35.59 41.91 0.19
C THR A 821 34.98 43.19 -0.35
N ASN A 822 35.68 44.33 -0.23
CA ASN A 822 35.21 45.66 -0.65
C ASN A 822 35.29 45.88 -2.18
N THR A 823 34.81 44.92 -2.97
CA THR A 823 34.81 44.93 -4.44
C THR A 823 33.48 44.38 -4.95
N SER A 824 32.93 44.99 -6.00
CA SER A 824 31.54 44.85 -6.42
C SER A 824 31.21 43.60 -7.24
N ASP A 825 31.94 42.50 -7.04
CA ASP A 825 31.80 41.25 -7.79
C ASP A 825 31.43 40.08 -6.86
N ASP A 826 30.44 39.31 -7.31
CA ASP A 826 29.90 38.01 -6.83
C ASP A 826 30.41 37.43 -5.47
N PRO A 827 29.56 37.23 -4.44
CA PRO A 827 29.98 36.74 -3.13
C PRO A 827 30.53 35.30 -3.14
N HIS A 828 31.86 35.19 -3.25
CA HIS A 828 32.59 33.92 -3.23
C HIS A 828 32.57 33.22 -1.85
N TYR A 829 31.56 32.39 -1.63
CA TYR A 829 31.45 31.49 -0.47
C TYR A 829 32.66 30.55 -0.34
N THR A 830 33.52 30.82 0.64
CA THR A 830 34.75 30.05 0.87
C THR A 830 34.46 28.82 1.73
N VAL A 831 34.04 27.74 1.07
CA VAL A 831 33.72 26.44 1.69
C VAL A 831 34.89 25.87 2.49
N ARG A 832 34.67 25.64 3.79
CA ARG A 832 35.60 24.94 4.70
C ARG A 832 35.15 23.50 5.00
N THR A 833 35.77 22.88 6.01
CA THR A 833 35.46 21.55 6.53
C THR A 833 33.99 21.44 6.98
N VAL A 834 33.22 20.59 6.31
CA VAL A 834 31.77 20.38 6.53
C VAL A 834 31.45 19.66 7.87
N THR A 835 32.47 19.24 8.62
CA THR A 835 32.34 18.55 9.92
C THR A 835 32.78 19.41 11.12
N GLU A 836 33.26 20.63 10.89
CA GLU A 836 33.44 21.60 11.96
C GLU A 836 32.09 22.30 12.22
N LEU A 837 31.83 22.69 13.47
CA LEU A 837 30.62 23.42 13.88
C LEU A 837 31.02 24.61 14.75
N ARG A 838 30.33 25.75 14.58
CA ARG A 838 30.48 26.95 15.41
C ARG A 838 29.20 27.20 16.23
N PRO A 839 28.94 26.43 17.30
CA PRO A 839 27.78 26.66 18.16
C PRO A 839 27.86 28.02 18.86
N GLY A 840 26.72 28.66 19.05
CA GLY A 840 26.58 29.95 19.72
C GLY A 840 25.53 29.92 20.83
N ALA A 841 24.80 31.03 20.97
CA ALA A 841 23.74 31.15 21.98
C ALA A 841 22.50 30.28 21.67
N GLY A 842 22.31 29.86 20.42
CA GLY A 842 21.21 28.96 20.04
C GLY A 842 21.37 27.57 20.64
N ALA A 843 22.61 27.03 20.64
CA ALA A 843 22.94 25.75 21.24
C ALA A 843 22.65 25.73 22.75
N GLN A 844 22.93 26.83 23.45
CA GLN A 844 22.66 26.95 24.88
C GLN A 844 21.15 26.93 25.18
N ARG A 845 20.34 27.64 24.38
CA ARG A 845 18.88 27.60 24.45
C ARG A 845 18.35 26.19 24.18
N LEU A 846 18.70 25.61 23.04
CA LEU A 846 18.21 24.28 22.65
C LEU A 846 18.66 23.22 23.66
N ASN A 847 19.90 23.26 24.15
CA ASN A 847 20.36 22.31 25.16
C ASN A 847 19.58 22.45 26.48
N ALA A 848 19.15 23.65 26.88
CA ALA A 848 18.29 23.84 28.04
C ALA A 848 16.91 23.20 27.83
N LEU A 849 16.26 23.42 26.67
CA LEU A 849 14.99 22.77 26.32
C LEU A 849 15.10 21.24 26.26
N ILE A 850 16.13 20.72 25.60
CA ILE A 850 16.38 19.28 25.47
C ILE A 850 16.69 18.66 26.84
N THR A 851 17.45 19.35 27.70
CA THR A 851 17.70 18.88 29.07
C THR A 851 16.41 18.86 29.88
N ASP A 852 15.57 19.90 29.82
CA ASP A 852 14.26 19.93 30.49
C ASP A 852 13.39 18.75 30.03
N LEU A 853 13.19 18.60 28.72
CA LEU A 853 12.38 17.54 28.10
C LEU A 853 12.85 16.10 28.45
N LEU A 854 14.16 15.88 28.68
CA LEU A 854 14.73 14.57 29.00
C LEU A 854 14.98 14.33 30.50
N SER A 855 14.97 15.38 31.34
CA SER A 855 15.19 15.28 32.79
C SER A 855 13.92 15.27 33.63
N VAL A 856 12.75 15.35 32.96
CA VAL A 856 11.43 15.20 33.57
C VAL A 856 11.35 13.92 34.42
N ASP A 857 11.00 14.05 35.71
CA ASP A 857 10.61 12.91 36.55
C ASP A 857 9.48 12.11 35.86
N GLY A 858 9.74 10.85 35.56
CA GLY A 858 8.83 10.02 34.77
C GLY A 858 8.87 10.27 33.26
N PHE A 859 10.01 10.67 32.67
CA PHE A 859 10.21 10.69 31.21
C PHE A 859 9.75 9.37 30.56
N ASP A 860 10.18 8.23 31.13
CA ASP A 860 9.76 6.90 30.69
C ASP A 860 8.24 6.66 30.77
N GLU A 861 7.56 7.31 31.73
CA GLU A 861 6.11 7.23 31.93
C GLU A 861 5.33 8.13 30.96
N LYS A 862 5.99 9.11 30.32
CA LYS A 862 5.39 10.04 29.34
C LYS A 862 5.42 9.53 27.90
N HIS A 863 6.04 8.38 27.65
CA HIS A 863 5.94 7.67 26.38
C HIS A 863 4.51 7.21 26.09
N CYS A 864 3.93 7.76 25.02
CA CYS A 864 2.66 7.30 24.43
C CYS A 864 1.46 7.15 25.39
N ILE A 865 1.21 8.16 26.23
CA ILE A 865 0.06 8.28 27.14
C ILE A 865 -1.28 8.29 26.39
#